data_AF-A0A4Y9M3L7-F1
#
_entry.id   AF-A0A4Y9M3L7-F1
#
_cell.length_a   1.000
_cell.length_b   1.000
_cell.length_c   1.000
_cell.angle_alpha   90.00
_cell.angle_beta   90.00
_cell.angle_gamma   90.00
#
_symmetry.space_group_name_H-M   'P 1'
#
loop_
_entity.id
_entity.type
_entity.pdbx_description
1 polymer ?
#
loop_
_entity_poly.entity_id
_entity_poly.type
_entity_poly.pdbx_seq_one_letter_code
_entity_poly.pdbx_strand_id
1 'polypeptide(L)'
;MPEYLSPGPYVEEIDSGSKPIENASTSTAAMVGLTQRGPANIPLLMTNTGDYAQMFGGLLDRADFGDRGHLPLAVDGFFRNGGRRLYVTRILSASAAASAMLLYNRGELVAGTIAPSTALLVAAHTADTRVTVMEAAGITGASQRIRIGGGSRTEWHEVSAVAAAAQNVVVDLPLSNPSAGPAPVVGCVQAFAVSPAAAPLGGPHAILEPAGAGSQTLLLQSSGADLTTINPASQLLELRRNGPRELVAVRTVTALGSNVFRIALTNPLALTHPTGGTANVLALGAMTAHDASQTISSGDVCIFYGGAALGAGEIIEVVSASGAHEFRRQGQPGRITLARPLNFDLPHLARIEHLVPADASVGQLHADAAAEARTITVSDRTSFSAGAVLRVGTAADTEFVTIAVLPGLNPVAVPDPGPVLLTHGLAQAHHAAEQVALQNPSIESTAGGSVVIGGAARGDTSVLTTDIAGYTTAPGALRSVDGNGIVRVIAITAVVATAAQTFTLSTALTDEHGPGATVSERRTLLGVEALDAGSWGDRLRISTQDENSGLVSQAFGTGMIGPSRIVVSSLAGMEAGTLLGLYDATGQVIEPLLKVTQTNPADSSITLDSPLLAPQIAALGAPGARLRLRSREFRLMVTLLQQPSPAQPWRSDAVEDTEVFRQLSMDPRHSRYVEKVVGQIGGPIRLYDRRPEGESMYIRVRDTTPGPAVPGAVDPRWAVRLGPEPLVDIQPSGLRRPARHRLTGGDDGLAMLTDLDYLGQDDRDPVNRRGIPAMKNVDEISIVAVPGIVSEQVQGALVGHCEERRYCFAVLDGPAPPNDAIADVQALRQNFDTRHAAVYYPWLTIPDPMPGNLSAITQIPIPPSGHMLGIYARTDIERGVHKAPANEVVRGITGLRHFLNKSEQDILNPYPSNINVIRDFRPDNRAIRVWGARVITSDPDYKYVSVRRLMLFIEKSIERNMNWVVFEPNDEPLWSRLRLAITGFLTTLWHNGALQGTSADQAFTVKCDRSTMTQTDIDNGRLICVVGVAAVKPAEFVIIRIGLKAATTEE
;
A
#
# COMPACT_ATOMS: atom_id res chain seq x y z
N MET A 1 10.47 21.80 80.23
CA MET A 1 9.97 20.41 80.27
C MET A 1 8.54 20.49 80.77
N PRO A 2 7.53 19.94 80.08
CA PRO A 2 6.17 19.95 80.58
C PRO A 2 6.09 19.11 81.86
N GLU A 3 5.36 19.58 82.87
CA GLU A 3 5.19 18.87 84.14
C GLU A 3 3.87 18.09 84.10
N TYR A 4 3.97 16.76 84.06
CA TYR A 4 2.83 15.84 83.94
C TYR A 4 2.33 15.45 85.33
N LEU A 5 1.15 15.95 85.71
CA LEU A 5 0.63 15.88 87.08
C LEU A 5 -0.23 14.64 87.41
N SER A 6 -0.47 13.71 86.46
CA SER A 6 -1.33 12.53 86.70
C SER A 6 -1.09 11.38 85.71
N PRO A 7 -1.13 10.10 86.11
CA PRO A 7 -0.89 8.98 85.18
C PRO A 7 -1.97 8.87 84.09
N GLY A 8 -1.58 8.92 82.81
CA GLY A 8 -2.47 8.74 81.65
C GLY A 8 -1.70 8.76 80.30
N PRO A 9 -2.31 8.32 79.17
CA PRO A 9 -1.71 8.50 77.86
C PRO A 9 -1.76 9.97 77.46
N TYR A 10 -0.59 10.55 77.20
CA TYR A 10 -0.43 11.91 76.69
C TYR A 10 -0.12 11.86 75.19
N VAL A 11 -0.87 12.61 74.40
CA VAL A 11 -0.63 12.76 72.96
C VAL A 11 0.04 14.13 72.77
N GLU A 12 1.32 14.11 72.43
CA GLU A 12 2.06 15.28 71.96
C GLU A 12 2.08 15.27 70.43
N GLU A 13 1.71 16.38 69.82
CA GLU A 13 1.84 16.58 68.38
C GLU A 13 3.29 16.98 68.09
N ILE A 14 4.10 16.00 67.70
CA ILE A 14 5.46 16.25 67.20
C ILE A 14 5.30 16.64 65.74
N ASP A 15 5.42 17.94 65.43
CA ASP A 15 5.47 18.41 64.04
C ASP A 15 6.66 17.72 63.37
N SER A 16 6.38 16.78 62.45
CA SER A 16 7.42 16.04 61.74
C SER A 16 8.28 17.06 61.00
N GLY A 17 9.59 17.07 61.29
CA GLY A 17 10.53 18.08 60.79
C GLY A 17 10.40 18.37 59.29
N SER A 18 10.84 19.57 58.90
CA SER A 18 10.75 20.10 57.53
C SER A 18 11.09 19.05 56.47
N LYS A 19 10.20 18.86 55.48
CA LYS A 19 10.42 17.94 54.36
C LYS A 19 11.73 18.30 53.63
N PRO A 20 12.67 17.35 53.43
CA PRO A 20 13.89 17.59 52.67
C PRO A 20 13.58 18.07 51.24
N ILE A 21 14.39 19.00 50.72
CA ILE A 21 14.25 19.52 49.35
C ILE A 21 14.68 18.43 48.36
N GLU A 22 13.75 18.02 47.49
CA GLU A 22 14.04 17.09 46.40
C GLU A 22 14.72 17.79 45.21
N ASN A 23 15.69 17.11 44.60
CA ASN A 23 16.44 17.62 43.45
C ASN A 23 15.55 17.77 42.20
N ALA A 24 15.64 18.93 41.54
CA ALA A 24 15.05 19.13 40.22
C ALA A 24 15.77 18.32 39.12
N SER A 25 15.07 17.98 38.04
CA SER A 25 15.67 17.33 36.86
C SER A 25 16.60 18.30 36.13
N THR A 26 17.82 17.86 35.81
CA THR A 26 18.79 18.62 34.99
C THR A 26 19.19 17.94 33.69
N SER A 27 18.78 16.68 33.50
CA SER A 27 19.17 15.81 32.38
C SER A 27 18.02 15.48 31.42
N THR A 28 16.80 15.96 31.70
CA THR A 28 15.65 15.80 30.81
C THR A 28 15.77 16.78 29.65
N ALA A 29 15.93 16.24 28.45
CA ALA A 29 16.14 17.00 27.23
C ALA A 29 14.86 17.12 26.42
N ALA A 30 14.79 18.13 25.55
CA ALA A 30 13.83 18.16 24.45
C ALA A 30 14.48 18.59 23.13
N MET A 31 13.99 18.02 22.03
CA MET A 31 14.38 18.38 20.68
C MET A 31 13.16 18.64 19.80
N VAL A 32 13.30 19.60 18.90
CA VAL A 32 12.28 19.99 17.92
C VAL A 32 12.85 19.81 16.52
N GLY A 33 12.08 19.20 15.61
CA GLY A 33 12.53 18.99 14.22
C GLY A 33 11.63 18.07 13.40
N LEU A 34 12.08 17.76 12.19
CA LEU A 34 11.34 16.88 11.27
C LEU A 34 11.50 15.40 11.64
N THR A 35 10.42 14.64 11.48
CA THR A 35 10.41 13.18 11.64
C THR A 35 9.60 12.54 10.51
N GLN A 36 9.86 11.25 10.25
CA GLN A 36 9.22 10.52 9.15
C GLN A 36 7.71 10.40 9.34
N ARG A 37 7.27 10.14 10.57
CA ARG A 37 5.86 10.07 10.98
C ARG A 37 5.70 10.54 12.42
N GLY A 38 4.52 10.41 12.99
CA GLY A 38 4.21 10.71 14.39
C GLY A 38 3.39 11.98 14.62
N PRO A 39 2.83 12.16 15.83
CA PRO A 39 2.00 13.31 16.18
C PRO A 39 2.79 14.63 16.03
N ALA A 40 2.24 15.56 15.26
CA ALA A 40 2.85 16.87 15.05
C ALA A 40 2.60 17.81 16.24
N ASN A 41 3.56 18.67 16.55
CA ASN A 41 3.47 19.72 17.58
C ASN A 41 3.22 19.22 19.01
N ILE A 42 3.47 17.95 19.29
CA ILE A 42 3.23 17.35 20.61
C ILE A 42 4.55 16.78 21.13
N PRO A 43 5.04 17.22 22.31
CA PRO A 43 6.23 16.65 22.92
C PRO A 43 5.92 15.27 23.49
N LEU A 44 6.60 14.23 22.98
CA LEU A 44 6.47 12.86 23.47
C LEU A 44 7.79 12.35 24.06
N LEU A 45 7.72 11.72 25.23
CA LEU A 45 8.89 11.18 25.94
C LEU A 45 9.40 9.90 25.29
N MET A 46 10.64 9.92 24.82
CA MET A 46 11.40 8.79 24.34
C MET A 46 12.47 8.41 25.37
N THR A 47 12.61 7.11 25.65
CA THR A 47 13.62 6.61 26.59
C THR A 47 14.78 5.87 25.93
N ASN A 48 14.60 5.48 24.67
CA ASN A 48 15.61 4.85 23.84
C ASN A 48 15.33 5.08 22.34
N THR A 49 16.24 4.65 21.46
CA THR A 49 16.11 4.80 20.00
C THR A 49 15.03 3.92 19.38
N GLY A 50 14.68 2.79 20.00
CA GLY A 50 13.58 1.93 19.58
C GLY A 50 12.21 2.58 19.78
N ASP A 51 12.00 3.23 20.94
CA ASP A 51 10.78 4.02 21.21
C ASP A 51 10.59 5.10 20.13
N TYR A 52 11.68 5.80 19.79
CA TYR A 52 11.69 6.80 18.72
C TYR A 52 11.32 6.19 17.36
N ALA A 53 11.94 5.07 16.97
CA ALA A 53 11.67 4.42 15.69
C ALA A 53 10.20 3.96 15.58
N GLN A 54 9.63 3.45 16.67
CA GLN A 54 8.23 3.04 16.72
C GLN A 54 7.29 4.25 16.51
N MET A 55 7.51 5.34 17.26
CA MET A 55 6.61 6.50 17.28
C MET A 55 6.79 7.45 16.08
N PHE A 56 8.04 7.75 15.72
CA PHE A 56 8.41 8.82 14.78
C PHE A 56 9.04 8.29 13.47
N GLY A 57 9.29 6.98 13.37
CA GLY A 57 9.87 6.34 12.19
C GLY A 57 11.40 6.38 12.14
N GLY A 58 11.94 6.05 10.97
CA GLY A 58 13.37 5.87 10.76
C GLY A 58 14.15 7.15 10.48
N LEU A 59 15.32 6.97 9.86
CA LEU A 59 16.13 8.08 9.34
C LEU A 59 15.42 8.75 8.17
N LEU A 60 15.68 10.04 8.01
CA LEU A 60 15.17 10.83 6.90
C LEU A 60 16.18 10.80 5.75
N ASP A 61 15.69 10.52 4.53
CA ASP A 61 16.56 10.56 3.35
C ASP A 61 16.99 12.01 3.11
N ARG A 62 18.30 12.23 2.96
CA ARG A 62 18.84 13.55 2.70
C ARG A 62 18.43 14.07 1.32
N ALA A 63 18.20 13.18 0.35
CA ALA A 63 17.70 13.56 -0.97
C ALA A 63 16.33 14.25 -0.88
N ASP A 64 15.47 13.79 0.04
CA ASP A 64 14.12 14.30 0.20
C ASP A 64 14.06 15.46 1.22
N PHE A 65 14.72 15.32 2.38
CA PHE A 65 14.60 16.25 3.51
C PHE A 65 15.69 17.33 3.57
N GLY A 66 16.69 17.28 2.68
CA GLY A 66 17.78 18.24 2.61
C GLY A 66 18.50 18.45 3.95
N ASP A 67 18.86 19.70 4.26
CA ASP A 67 19.59 20.08 5.48
C ASP A 67 18.67 20.33 6.70
N ARG A 68 17.38 19.97 6.62
CA ARG A 68 16.45 20.05 7.78
C ARG A 68 16.20 18.69 8.45
N GLY A 69 16.63 17.59 7.82
CA GLY A 69 16.38 16.21 8.27
C GLY A 69 17.28 15.68 9.40
N HIS A 70 17.82 16.53 10.27
CA HIS A 70 18.87 16.14 11.23
C HIS A 70 18.37 15.51 12.54
N LEU A 71 17.09 15.67 12.88
CA LEU A 71 16.55 15.25 14.17
C LEU A 71 16.76 13.75 14.49
N PRO A 72 16.52 12.78 13.59
CA PRO A 72 16.77 11.36 13.91
C PRO A 72 18.23 11.08 14.31
N LEU A 73 19.19 11.73 13.65
CA LEU A 73 20.62 11.59 13.92
C LEU A 73 21.02 12.27 15.23
N ALA A 74 20.39 13.41 15.56
CA ALA A 74 20.56 14.09 16.83
C ALA A 74 20.03 13.26 18.01
N VAL A 75 18.90 12.57 17.82
CA VAL A 75 18.30 11.64 18.79
C VAL A 75 19.22 10.44 19.05
N ASP A 76 19.74 9.80 17.99
CA ASP A 76 20.74 8.72 18.14
C ASP A 76 22.00 9.23 18.87
N GLY A 77 22.50 10.41 18.49
CA GLY A 77 23.62 11.08 19.15
C GLY A 77 23.38 11.32 20.65
N PHE A 78 22.19 11.73 21.05
CA PHE A 78 21.80 11.94 22.46
C PHE A 78 21.90 10.65 23.27
N PHE A 79 21.28 9.57 22.79
CA PHE A 79 21.26 8.29 23.50
C PHE A 79 22.66 7.63 23.53
N ARG A 80 23.40 7.67 22.42
CA ARG A 80 24.80 7.17 22.38
C ARG A 80 25.72 7.92 23.35
N ASN A 81 25.44 9.18 23.62
CA ASN A 81 26.21 9.99 24.55
C ASN A 81 25.75 9.88 26.01
N GLY A 82 24.79 9.01 26.35
CA GLY A 82 24.40 8.69 27.73
C GLY A 82 23.15 9.42 28.22
N GLY A 83 22.44 10.11 27.34
CA GLY A 83 21.11 10.66 27.63
C GLY A 83 20.08 9.54 27.90
N ARG A 84 19.07 9.84 28.74
CA ARG A 84 18.05 8.85 29.18
C ARG A 84 16.61 9.28 28.96
N ARG A 85 16.31 10.58 29.00
CA ARG A 85 14.95 11.13 28.88
C ARG A 85 14.96 12.25 27.84
N LEU A 86 14.32 12.00 26.70
CA LEU A 86 14.25 12.96 25.60
C LEU A 86 12.81 13.15 25.16
N TYR A 87 12.30 14.38 25.25
CA TYR A 87 11.05 14.75 24.61
C TYR A 87 11.31 15.13 23.15
N VAL A 88 10.59 14.53 22.23
CA VAL A 88 10.67 14.86 20.80
C VAL A 88 9.38 15.55 20.39
N THR A 89 9.52 16.69 19.71
CA THR A 89 8.40 17.41 19.09
C THR A 89 8.59 17.43 17.59
N ARG A 90 7.70 16.75 16.86
CA ARG A 90 7.68 16.75 15.40
C ARG A 90 7.16 18.09 14.87
N ILE A 91 7.89 18.68 13.94
CA ILE A 91 7.45 19.82 13.12
C ILE A 91 7.02 19.29 11.75
N LEU A 92 5.98 19.91 11.21
CA LEU A 92 5.44 19.60 9.90
C LEU A 92 4.83 20.88 9.33
N SER A 93 4.92 21.06 8.00
CA SER A 93 4.25 22.18 7.34
C SER A 93 2.73 22.03 7.43
N ALA A 94 2.01 23.14 7.49
CA ALA A 94 0.55 23.15 7.40
C ALA A 94 0.02 22.58 6.07
N SER A 95 0.84 22.52 5.01
CA SER A 95 0.47 21.95 3.72
C SER A 95 0.75 20.44 3.59
N ALA A 96 1.27 19.80 4.64
CA ALA A 96 1.56 18.37 4.60
C ALA A 96 0.27 17.54 4.49
N ALA A 97 0.36 16.43 3.77
CA ALA A 97 -0.78 15.58 3.46
C ALA A 97 -0.50 14.12 3.86
N ALA A 98 -1.52 13.45 4.39
CA ALA A 98 -1.49 12.01 4.59
C ALA A 98 -1.82 11.30 3.29
N SER A 99 -1.11 10.20 3.03
CA SER A 99 -1.45 9.33 1.90
C SER A 99 -2.80 8.66 2.16
N ALA A 100 -3.62 8.49 1.14
CA ALA A 100 -4.94 7.88 1.29
C ALA A 100 -5.30 6.97 0.11
N MET A 101 -6.31 6.14 0.30
CA MET A 101 -6.97 5.39 -0.76
C MET A 101 -8.44 5.12 -0.41
N LEU A 102 -9.21 4.72 -1.42
CA LEU A 102 -10.58 4.26 -1.24
C LEU A 102 -10.64 2.74 -1.43
N LEU A 103 -11.34 2.07 -0.53
CA LEU A 103 -11.75 0.68 -0.68
C LEU A 103 -13.23 0.63 -1.09
N TYR A 104 -13.54 -0.30 -1.98
CA TYR A 104 -14.83 -0.40 -2.63
C TYR A 104 -15.58 -1.63 -2.14
N ASN A 105 -16.92 -1.57 -2.21
CA ASN A 105 -17.77 -2.71 -1.86
C ASN A 105 -17.61 -3.88 -2.84
N ARG A 106 -18.32 -4.98 -2.60
CA ARG A 106 -18.34 -6.16 -3.48
C ARG A 106 -19.40 -6.08 -4.59
N GLY A 107 -19.98 -4.91 -4.81
CA GLY A 107 -21.31 -4.74 -5.40
C GLY A 107 -22.42 -4.70 -4.33
N GLU A 108 -23.50 -3.96 -4.57
CA GLU A 108 -24.64 -3.91 -3.64
C GLU A 108 -25.46 -5.19 -3.73
N LEU A 109 -25.60 -5.90 -2.60
CA LEU A 109 -26.52 -7.03 -2.47
C LEU A 109 -27.91 -6.51 -2.12
N VAL A 110 -28.63 -5.96 -3.10
CA VAL A 110 -30.09 -5.89 -2.97
C VAL A 110 -30.61 -7.32 -3.17
N ALA A 111 -31.27 -7.88 -2.17
CA ALA A 111 -31.77 -9.25 -2.17
C ALA A 111 -30.71 -10.38 -2.36
N GLY A 112 -29.43 -10.12 -2.05
CA GLY A 112 -28.39 -11.16 -2.06
C GLY A 112 -27.70 -11.42 -3.40
N THR A 113 -27.92 -10.59 -4.43
CA THR A 113 -27.28 -10.77 -5.76
C THR A 113 -26.17 -9.75 -5.99
N ILE A 114 -24.95 -10.21 -6.30
CA ILE A 114 -23.80 -9.35 -6.62
C ILE A 114 -24.12 -8.61 -7.94
N ALA A 115 -23.83 -7.31 -7.99
CA ALA A 115 -23.96 -6.52 -9.21
C ALA A 115 -23.23 -7.21 -10.38
N PRO A 116 -23.85 -7.32 -11.57
CA PRO A 116 -23.27 -8.07 -12.66
C PRO A 116 -21.94 -7.43 -13.11
N SER A 117 -21.02 -8.27 -13.59
CA SER A 117 -19.74 -7.84 -14.15
C SER A 117 -19.71 -8.10 -15.64
N THR A 118 -19.15 -7.16 -16.39
CA THR A 118 -18.83 -7.30 -17.81
C THR A 118 -17.32 -7.48 -17.98
N ALA A 119 -16.83 -7.53 -19.20
CA ALA A 119 -15.41 -7.66 -19.52
C ALA A 119 -15.01 -6.68 -20.61
N LEU A 120 -13.75 -6.25 -20.58
CA LEU A 120 -13.18 -5.48 -21.68
C LEU A 120 -13.28 -6.26 -22.99
N LEU A 121 -13.90 -5.66 -23.99
CA LEU A 121 -13.96 -6.22 -25.33
C LEU A 121 -12.62 -6.06 -26.06
N VAL A 122 -11.87 -5.00 -25.77
CA VAL A 122 -10.56 -4.70 -26.38
C VAL A 122 -9.55 -4.32 -25.30
N ALA A 123 -8.26 -4.37 -25.63
CA ALA A 123 -7.22 -3.96 -24.70
C ALA A 123 -7.42 -2.47 -24.40
N ALA A 124 -7.19 -2.10 -23.15
CA ALA A 124 -7.18 -0.71 -22.75
C ALA A 124 -5.74 -0.37 -22.34
N HIS A 125 -5.15 0.59 -23.02
CA HIS A 125 -3.76 0.98 -22.83
C HIS A 125 -3.63 2.12 -21.83
N THR A 126 -2.42 2.31 -21.33
CA THR A 126 -2.09 3.49 -20.52
C THR A 126 -2.46 4.76 -21.30
N ALA A 127 -3.03 5.74 -20.61
CA ALA A 127 -3.57 6.98 -21.15
C ALA A 127 -4.93 6.89 -21.87
N ASP A 128 -5.49 5.70 -22.06
CA ASP A 128 -6.83 5.58 -22.64
C ASP A 128 -7.89 6.16 -21.71
N THR A 129 -8.81 6.93 -22.30
CA THR A 129 -10.00 7.46 -21.64
C THR A 129 -11.28 6.80 -22.12
N ARG A 130 -11.23 5.95 -23.14
CA ARG A 130 -12.40 5.24 -23.67
C ARG A 130 -12.15 3.74 -23.57
N VAL A 131 -13.05 3.03 -22.91
CA VAL A 131 -12.99 1.58 -22.77
C VAL A 131 -14.23 0.95 -23.38
N THR A 132 -14.06 -0.13 -24.13
CA THR A 132 -15.19 -0.87 -24.73
C THR A 132 -15.36 -2.18 -24.00
N VAL A 133 -16.58 -2.46 -23.57
CA VAL A 133 -16.96 -3.68 -22.86
C VAL A 133 -17.92 -4.51 -23.69
N MET A 134 -18.02 -5.79 -23.34
CA MET A 134 -18.92 -6.72 -24.01
C MET A 134 -20.39 -6.37 -23.87
N GLU A 135 -20.86 -6.09 -22.65
CA GLU A 135 -22.24 -5.70 -22.37
C GLU A 135 -22.34 -4.61 -21.30
N ALA A 136 -23.46 -3.91 -21.30
CA ALA A 136 -23.83 -2.80 -20.40
C ALA A 136 -24.15 -3.21 -18.95
N ALA A 137 -23.68 -4.37 -18.47
CA ALA A 137 -24.22 -4.99 -17.26
C ALA A 137 -24.04 -4.10 -16.01
N GLY A 138 -25.12 -3.41 -15.60
CA GLY A 138 -25.15 -2.52 -14.43
C GLY A 138 -24.57 -1.11 -14.62
N ILE A 139 -23.88 -0.84 -15.74
CA ILE A 139 -23.23 0.45 -16.01
C ILE A 139 -24.14 1.26 -16.96
N THR A 140 -25.06 2.02 -16.38
CA THR A 140 -26.15 2.68 -17.11
C THR A 140 -26.07 4.21 -17.10
N GLY A 141 -25.16 4.82 -16.36
CA GLY A 141 -25.13 6.28 -16.16
C GLY A 141 -23.75 6.88 -15.93
N ALA A 142 -23.64 8.19 -16.19
CA ALA A 142 -22.49 8.97 -15.81
C ALA A 142 -22.35 9.03 -14.27
N SER A 143 -21.13 9.26 -13.80
CA SER A 143 -20.71 9.27 -12.39
C SER A 143 -20.74 7.94 -11.64
N GLN A 144 -21.04 6.83 -12.33
CA GLN A 144 -20.82 5.49 -11.75
C GLN A 144 -19.32 5.20 -11.65
N ARG A 145 -18.91 4.61 -10.53
CA ARG A 145 -17.52 4.13 -10.38
C ARG A 145 -17.42 2.68 -10.81
N ILE A 146 -16.38 2.39 -11.60
CA ILE A 146 -16.12 1.07 -12.14
C ILE A 146 -14.74 0.59 -11.70
N ARG A 147 -14.67 -0.71 -11.44
CA ARG A 147 -13.45 -1.49 -11.35
C ARG A 147 -13.03 -1.92 -12.75
N ILE A 148 -11.75 -1.80 -13.09
CA ILE A 148 -11.15 -2.40 -14.30
C ILE A 148 -9.96 -3.28 -13.87
N GLY A 149 -9.88 -4.49 -14.41
CA GLY A 149 -8.78 -5.42 -14.10
C GLY A 149 -8.91 -6.05 -12.71
N GLY A 150 -7.92 -6.86 -12.29
CA GLY A 150 -7.94 -7.58 -11.02
C GLY A 150 -6.60 -7.58 -10.28
N GLY A 151 -6.61 -7.97 -9.01
CA GLY A 151 -5.40 -7.96 -8.18
C GLY A 151 -4.92 -6.54 -7.85
N SER A 152 -3.61 -6.38 -7.66
CA SER A 152 -2.94 -5.12 -7.34
C SER A 152 -2.89 -4.12 -8.49
N ARG A 153 -3.05 -4.58 -9.75
CA ARG A 153 -3.19 -3.75 -10.95
C ARG A 153 -4.61 -3.26 -11.20
N THR A 154 -5.52 -3.48 -10.24
CA THR A 154 -6.91 -3.02 -10.37
C THR A 154 -6.97 -1.50 -10.37
N GLU A 155 -7.67 -0.95 -11.35
CA GLU A 155 -7.92 0.49 -11.46
C GLU A 155 -9.38 0.84 -11.18
N TRP A 156 -9.56 2.05 -10.63
CA TRP A 156 -10.86 2.54 -10.18
C TRP A 156 -11.15 3.88 -10.84
N HIS A 157 -12.11 3.91 -11.74
CA HIS A 157 -12.44 5.10 -12.53
C HIS A 157 -13.91 5.48 -12.40
N GLU A 158 -14.19 6.77 -12.56
CA GLU A 158 -15.56 7.25 -12.70
C GLU A 158 -15.90 7.35 -14.20
N VAL A 159 -17.09 6.90 -14.55
CA VAL A 159 -17.62 6.99 -15.92
C VAL A 159 -18.09 8.42 -16.15
N SER A 160 -17.46 9.15 -17.07
CA SER A 160 -17.85 10.51 -17.44
C SER A 160 -19.02 10.53 -18.43
N ALA A 161 -19.06 9.55 -19.33
CA ALA A 161 -20.14 9.37 -20.28
C ALA A 161 -20.29 7.90 -20.71
N VAL A 162 -21.52 7.50 -20.98
CA VAL A 162 -21.83 6.22 -21.61
C VAL A 162 -22.23 6.51 -23.05
N ALA A 163 -21.43 6.06 -24.02
CA ALA A 163 -21.74 6.30 -25.42
C ALA A 163 -22.98 5.49 -25.83
N ALA A 164 -23.88 6.11 -26.61
CA ALA A 164 -24.83 5.35 -27.39
C ALA A 164 -24.04 4.50 -28.40
N ALA A 165 -24.34 3.19 -28.47
CA ALA A 165 -23.75 2.16 -29.34
C ALA A 165 -22.61 2.68 -30.22
N ALA A 166 -21.37 2.65 -29.71
CA ALA A 166 -20.23 2.90 -30.56
C ALA A 166 -20.30 1.92 -31.73
N GLN A 167 -20.29 2.46 -32.95
CA GLN A 167 -20.28 1.63 -34.14
C GLN A 167 -18.89 1.03 -34.27
N ASN A 168 -18.78 -0.17 -33.74
CA ASN A 168 -17.60 -0.99 -33.83
C ASN A 168 -17.98 -2.26 -34.57
N VAL A 169 -16.97 -2.85 -35.18
CA VAL A 169 -17.10 -4.15 -35.81
C VAL A 169 -15.95 -5.01 -35.39
N VAL A 170 -16.31 -6.19 -34.91
CA VAL A 170 -15.34 -7.22 -34.55
C VAL A 170 -15.03 -8.01 -35.82
N VAL A 171 -13.77 -8.37 -36.02
CA VAL A 171 -13.33 -9.17 -37.17
C VAL A 171 -13.00 -10.60 -36.73
N ASP A 172 -13.19 -11.55 -37.65
CA ASP A 172 -13.01 -12.98 -37.42
C ASP A 172 -11.55 -13.40 -37.18
N LEU A 173 -10.57 -12.60 -37.63
CA LEU A 173 -9.13 -12.78 -37.42
C LEU A 173 -8.40 -11.43 -37.25
N PRO A 174 -7.24 -11.40 -36.55
CA PRO A 174 -6.43 -10.19 -36.44
C PRO A 174 -5.96 -9.68 -37.80
N LEU A 175 -5.83 -8.35 -37.94
CA LEU A 175 -5.35 -7.73 -39.17
C LEU A 175 -3.87 -8.06 -39.45
N SER A 176 -3.57 -8.47 -40.68
CA SER A 176 -2.28 -9.06 -41.06
C SER A 176 -1.25 -8.03 -41.55
N ASN A 177 -1.66 -6.83 -41.96
CA ASN A 177 -0.75 -5.83 -42.53
C ASN A 177 -0.38 -4.70 -41.53
N PRO A 178 0.92 -4.38 -41.34
CA PRO A 178 1.36 -3.27 -40.49
C PRO A 178 1.17 -1.91 -41.18
N SER A 179 0.44 -0.99 -40.57
CA SER A 179 0.68 0.44 -40.74
C SER A 179 1.89 0.83 -39.89
N ALA A 180 3.10 0.69 -40.43
CA ALA A 180 4.30 1.13 -39.73
C ALA A 180 4.43 2.66 -39.80
N GLY A 181 4.04 3.36 -38.72
CA GLY A 181 4.38 4.77 -38.49
C GLY A 181 3.26 5.61 -37.88
N PRO A 182 3.59 6.72 -37.17
CA PRO A 182 2.58 7.59 -36.58
C PRO A 182 1.92 8.45 -37.67
N ALA A 183 0.69 8.06 -38.04
CA ALA A 183 -0.28 8.66 -38.98
C ALA A 183 0.11 8.60 -40.49
N PRO A 184 -0.87 8.42 -41.44
CA PRO A 184 -2.25 8.94 -41.39
C PRO A 184 -3.39 7.95 -41.76
N VAL A 185 -4.61 8.37 -41.40
CA VAL A 185 -5.97 7.99 -41.87
C VAL A 185 -6.07 6.69 -42.69
N VAL A 186 -6.72 5.67 -42.11
CA VAL A 186 -7.37 4.62 -42.91
C VAL A 186 -8.51 5.28 -43.69
N GLY A 187 -8.33 5.40 -45.00
CA GLY A 187 -9.35 5.91 -45.91
C GLY A 187 -10.43 4.86 -46.07
N CYS A 188 -11.53 5.06 -45.36
CA CYS A 188 -12.77 4.27 -45.37
C CYS A 188 -12.68 2.76 -45.01
N VAL A 189 -13.55 2.35 -44.09
CA VAL A 189 -14.04 0.98 -43.94
C VAL A 189 -15.17 0.83 -44.96
N GLN A 190 -15.00 -0.04 -45.95
CA GLN A 190 -16.07 -0.31 -46.93
C GLN A 190 -16.76 -1.61 -46.57
N ALA A 191 -18.09 -1.57 -46.46
CA ALA A 191 -18.90 -2.75 -46.21
C ALA A 191 -19.64 -3.17 -47.47
N PHE A 192 -19.65 -4.48 -47.71
CA PHE A 192 -20.28 -5.11 -48.84
C PHE A 192 -21.24 -6.19 -48.36
N ALA A 193 -22.46 -6.18 -48.88
CA ALA A 193 -23.33 -7.36 -48.84
C ALA A 193 -22.76 -8.43 -49.77
N VAL A 194 -22.83 -9.71 -49.40
CA VAL A 194 -22.14 -10.77 -50.16
C VAL A 194 -23.06 -11.96 -50.41
N SER A 195 -22.96 -12.50 -51.63
CA SER A 195 -23.64 -13.73 -52.05
C SER A 195 -22.69 -14.65 -52.80
N PRO A 196 -22.90 -15.98 -52.80
CA PRO A 196 -22.16 -16.89 -53.67
C PRO A 196 -22.27 -16.45 -55.14
N ALA A 197 -21.18 -16.53 -55.91
CA ALA A 197 -21.26 -16.32 -57.35
C ALA A 197 -22.14 -17.39 -58.01
N ALA A 198 -22.81 -17.04 -59.11
CA ALA A 198 -23.71 -17.96 -59.81
C ALA A 198 -23.00 -19.25 -60.23
N ALA A 199 -23.69 -20.39 -60.11
CA ALA A 199 -23.17 -21.68 -60.56
C ALA A 199 -22.91 -21.65 -62.08
N PRO A 200 -21.83 -22.28 -62.59
CA PRO A 200 -20.88 -23.14 -61.88
C PRO A 200 -19.70 -22.42 -61.21
N LEU A 201 -19.56 -21.10 -61.37
CA LEU A 201 -18.39 -20.33 -60.91
C LEU A 201 -18.21 -20.32 -59.38
N GLY A 202 -19.31 -20.38 -58.62
CA GLY A 202 -19.33 -20.28 -57.15
C GLY A 202 -18.48 -21.29 -56.36
N GLY A 203 -18.08 -22.42 -56.95
CA GLY A 203 -17.30 -23.47 -56.26
C GLY A 203 -18.16 -24.53 -55.55
N PRO A 204 -17.55 -25.44 -54.77
CA PRO A 204 -16.16 -25.42 -54.30
C PRO A 204 -15.13 -25.92 -55.32
N HIS A 205 -13.98 -25.25 -55.37
CA HIS A 205 -12.80 -25.61 -56.18
C HIS A 205 -11.67 -26.14 -55.29
N ALA A 206 -10.98 -27.20 -55.68
CA ALA A 206 -9.98 -27.86 -54.82
C ALA A 206 -8.58 -27.23 -54.94
N ILE A 207 -7.86 -27.05 -53.83
CA ILE A 207 -6.48 -26.60 -53.79
C ILE A 207 -5.55 -27.80 -54.09
N LEU A 208 -4.74 -27.71 -55.14
CA LEU A 208 -3.90 -28.81 -55.61
C LEU A 208 -2.57 -28.94 -54.87
N GLU A 209 -1.96 -27.82 -54.49
CA GLU A 209 -0.64 -27.77 -53.84
C GLU A 209 -0.71 -26.94 -52.55
N PRO A 210 0.09 -27.27 -51.53
CA PRO A 210 0.10 -26.49 -50.31
C PRO A 210 0.63 -25.07 -50.60
N ALA A 211 -0.15 -24.06 -50.24
CA ALA A 211 0.24 -22.67 -50.31
C ALA A 211 0.49 -22.15 -48.90
N GLY A 212 1.76 -21.87 -48.58
CA GLY A 212 2.16 -21.32 -47.28
C GLY A 212 1.66 -19.89 -47.07
N ALA A 213 1.60 -19.48 -45.80
CA ALA A 213 1.53 -18.06 -45.47
C ALA A 213 2.67 -17.30 -46.16
N GLY A 214 2.37 -16.15 -46.75
CA GLY A 214 3.28 -15.41 -47.62
C GLY A 214 3.16 -15.76 -49.11
N SER A 215 2.49 -16.85 -49.49
CA SER A 215 2.33 -17.22 -50.90
C SER A 215 1.42 -16.23 -51.62
N GLN A 216 1.81 -15.79 -52.82
CA GLN A 216 0.99 -14.93 -53.69
C GLN A 216 0.33 -15.70 -54.84
N THR A 217 0.47 -17.03 -54.86
CA THR A 217 -0.13 -17.88 -55.89
C THR A 217 -0.80 -19.10 -55.28
N LEU A 218 -1.95 -19.46 -55.83
CA LEU A 218 -2.70 -20.68 -55.53
C LEU A 218 -2.89 -21.49 -56.81
N LEU A 219 -2.94 -22.82 -56.65
CA LEU A 219 -3.21 -23.74 -57.74
C LEU A 219 -4.55 -24.42 -57.42
N LEU A 220 -5.57 -24.10 -58.20
CA LEU A 220 -6.95 -24.58 -58.01
C LEU A 220 -7.35 -25.56 -59.10
N GLN A 221 -8.11 -26.58 -58.73
CA GLN A 221 -8.79 -27.49 -59.63
C GLN A 221 -10.30 -27.26 -59.58
N SER A 222 -10.92 -27.03 -60.74
CA SER A 222 -12.37 -26.82 -60.89
C SER A 222 -12.97 -27.95 -61.73
N SER A 223 -14.08 -28.55 -61.30
CA SER A 223 -14.72 -29.69 -62.00
C SER A 223 -15.77 -29.28 -63.03
N GLY A 224 -16.02 -27.98 -63.24
CA GLY A 224 -17.08 -27.53 -64.15
C GLY A 224 -17.17 -26.03 -64.43
N ALA A 225 -16.24 -25.21 -63.92
CA ALA A 225 -16.20 -23.77 -64.17
C ALA A 225 -14.85 -23.32 -64.72
N ASP A 226 -14.87 -22.43 -65.71
CA ASP A 226 -13.68 -21.71 -66.16
C ASP A 226 -13.39 -20.54 -65.21
N LEU A 227 -12.37 -20.69 -64.36
CA LEU A 227 -12.01 -19.68 -63.36
C LEU A 227 -11.37 -18.42 -63.98
N THR A 228 -11.04 -18.42 -65.28
CA THR A 228 -10.59 -17.18 -65.95
C THR A 228 -11.68 -16.12 -66.06
N THR A 229 -12.95 -16.50 -65.82
CA THR A 229 -14.12 -15.61 -65.82
C THR A 229 -14.34 -14.87 -64.50
N ILE A 230 -13.52 -15.13 -63.46
CA ILE A 230 -13.57 -14.37 -62.20
C ILE A 230 -13.32 -12.89 -62.51
N ASN A 231 -14.18 -12.00 -61.99
CA ASN A 231 -14.01 -10.56 -62.09
C ASN A 231 -13.31 -10.00 -60.84
N PRO A 232 -12.01 -9.62 -60.90
CA PRO A 232 -11.26 -9.08 -59.77
C PRO A 232 -11.89 -7.86 -59.07
N ALA A 233 -12.74 -7.09 -59.77
CA ALA A 233 -13.31 -5.86 -59.23
C ALA A 233 -14.59 -6.07 -58.40
N SER A 234 -15.25 -7.23 -58.53
CA SER A 234 -16.53 -7.50 -57.85
C SER A 234 -16.63 -8.90 -57.26
N GLN A 235 -15.54 -9.69 -57.30
CA GLN A 235 -15.52 -11.05 -56.79
C GLN A 235 -14.26 -11.34 -55.96
N LEU A 236 -14.44 -12.09 -54.88
CA LEU A 236 -13.38 -12.54 -53.99
C LEU A 236 -13.33 -14.07 -53.96
N LEU A 237 -12.18 -14.62 -53.57
CA LEU A 237 -12.07 -16.02 -53.20
C LEU A 237 -12.17 -16.16 -51.69
N GLU A 238 -13.08 -17.01 -51.23
CA GLU A 238 -13.12 -17.50 -49.86
C GLU A 238 -12.41 -18.86 -49.81
N LEU A 239 -11.20 -18.87 -49.25
CA LEU A 239 -10.40 -20.06 -49.04
C LEU A 239 -10.80 -20.73 -47.73
N ARG A 240 -10.93 -22.06 -47.76
CA ARG A 240 -11.33 -22.89 -46.63
C ARG A 240 -10.44 -24.11 -46.50
N ARG A 241 -10.14 -24.47 -45.26
CA ARG A 241 -9.60 -25.78 -44.87
C ARG A 241 -10.09 -26.09 -43.47
N ASN A 242 -11.13 -26.93 -43.29
CA ASN A 242 -11.62 -27.44 -41.99
C ASN A 242 -11.21 -26.54 -40.80
N GLY A 243 -11.58 -25.24 -40.82
CA GLY A 243 -10.80 -24.18 -40.19
C GLY A 243 -10.95 -22.79 -40.85
N PRO A 244 -10.12 -21.79 -40.48
CA PRO A 244 -10.47 -20.37 -40.60
C PRO A 244 -10.58 -19.93 -42.07
N ARG A 245 -11.52 -19.03 -42.33
CA ARG A 245 -11.77 -18.49 -43.66
C ARG A 245 -10.70 -17.45 -43.97
N GLU A 246 -10.21 -17.48 -45.19
CA GLU A 246 -9.37 -16.40 -45.70
C GLU A 246 -10.02 -15.82 -46.94
N LEU A 247 -10.34 -14.53 -46.89
CA LEU A 247 -10.87 -13.79 -48.03
C LEU A 247 -9.70 -13.16 -48.77
N VAL A 248 -9.55 -13.52 -50.04
CA VAL A 248 -8.47 -13.01 -50.88
C VAL A 248 -9.00 -12.44 -52.18
N ALA A 249 -8.45 -11.29 -52.56
CA ALA A 249 -8.69 -10.70 -53.86
C ALA A 249 -7.83 -11.39 -54.93
N VAL A 250 -8.46 -11.69 -56.06
CA VAL A 250 -7.79 -12.28 -57.23
C VAL A 250 -7.17 -11.15 -58.04
N ARG A 251 -5.89 -11.26 -58.38
CA ARG A 251 -5.21 -10.33 -59.29
C ARG A 251 -5.33 -10.80 -60.73
N THR A 252 -4.92 -12.03 -61.00
CA THR A 252 -5.02 -12.65 -62.32
C THR A 252 -5.26 -14.15 -62.19
N VAL A 253 -5.91 -14.74 -63.20
CA VAL A 253 -6.10 -16.19 -63.30
C VAL A 253 -5.47 -16.67 -64.60
N THR A 254 -4.66 -17.72 -64.53
CA THR A 254 -4.03 -18.36 -65.70
C THR A 254 -4.42 -19.83 -65.74
N ALA A 255 -5.08 -20.25 -66.82
CA ALA A 255 -5.35 -21.66 -67.05
C ALA A 255 -4.04 -22.42 -67.35
N LEU A 256 -3.78 -23.49 -66.59
CA LEU A 256 -2.64 -24.40 -66.80
C LEU A 256 -3.08 -25.71 -67.47
N GLY A 257 -4.39 -25.94 -67.60
CA GLY A 257 -5.04 -27.08 -68.24
C GLY A 257 -6.54 -26.86 -68.34
N SER A 258 -7.32 -27.90 -68.71
CA SER A 258 -8.79 -27.80 -68.87
C SER A 258 -9.56 -27.66 -67.56
N ASN A 259 -8.94 -28.02 -66.43
CA ASN A 259 -9.56 -27.98 -65.09
C ASN A 259 -8.61 -27.45 -64.00
N VAL A 260 -7.42 -26.95 -64.35
CA VAL A 260 -6.40 -26.47 -63.40
C VAL A 260 -6.05 -25.01 -63.70
N PHE A 261 -6.09 -24.18 -62.67
CA PHE A 261 -5.91 -22.73 -62.76
C PHE A 261 -4.90 -22.24 -61.71
N ARG A 262 -3.94 -21.43 -62.15
CA ARG A 262 -3.08 -20.66 -61.26
C ARG A 262 -3.74 -19.31 -60.97
N ILE A 263 -4.05 -19.07 -59.71
CA ILE A 263 -4.59 -17.81 -59.23
C ILE A 263 -3.44 -17.00 -58.65
N ALA A 264 -3.16 -15.83 -59.22
CA ALA A 264 -2.30 -14.84 -58.59
C ALA A 264 -3.16 -13.95 -57.69
N LEU A 265 -2.73 -13.74 -56.45
CA LEU A 265 -3.44 -12.96 -55.45
C LEU A 265 -2.94 -11.52 -55.42
N THR A 266 -3.80 -10.59 -55.04
CA THR A 266 -3.42 -9.19 -54.85
C THR A 266 -2.52 -9.03 -53.63
N ASN A 267 -2.80 -9.78 -52.57
CA ASN A 267 -2.03 -9.82 -51.33
C ASN A 267 -1.54 -11.25 -51.03
N PRO A 268 -0.40 -11.41 -50.34
CA PRO A 268 0.05 -12.72 -49.91
C PRO A 268 -0.93 -13.36 -48.92
N LEU A 269 -0.99 -14.68 -48.91
CA LEU A 269 -1.81 -15.43 -47.96
C LEU A 269 -1.36 -15.15 -46.52
N ALA A 270 -2.30 -14.84 -45.65
CA ALA A 270 -2.11 -14.76 -44.21
C ALA A 270 -2.03 -16.15 -43.57
N LEU A 271 -2.70 -17.16 -44.16
CA LEU A 271 -2.76 -18.51 -43.63
C LEU A 271 -2.16 -19.54 -44.59
N THR A 272 -1.69 -20.65 -44.03
CA THR A 272 -1.22 -21.79 -44.83
C THR A 272 -2.39 -22.70 -45.20
N HIS A 273 -2.59 -22.93 -46.49
CA HIS A 273 -3.63 -23.80 -47.04
C HIS A 273 -3.01 -25.06 -47.65
N PRO A 274 -3.31 -26.28 -47.16
CA PRO A 274 -2.76 -27.51 -47.72
C PRO A 274 -3.49 -27.96 -48.99
N THR A 275 -2.90 -28.94 -49.69
CA THR A 275 -3.60 -29.71 -50.73
C THR A 275 -4.90 -30.31 -50.19
N GLY A 276 -5.98 -30.21 -50.98
CA GLY A 276 -7.32 -30.69 -50.66
C GLY A 276 -8.24 -29.66 -49.99
N GLY A 277 -7.77 -28.44 -49.70
CA GLY A 277 -8.63 -27.32 -49.28
C GLY A 277 -9.60 -26.89 -50.38
N THR A 278 -10.62 -26.09 -50.04
CA THR A 278 -11.64 -25.61 -51.00
C THR A 278 -11.61 -24.09 -51.13
N ALA A 279 -11.78 -23.58 -52.35
CA ALA A 279 -11.95 -22.17 -52.65
C ALA A 279 -13.33 -21.92 -53.29
N ASN A 280 -14.10 -20.97 -52.76
CA ASN A 280 -15.38 -20.53 -53.31
C ASN A 280 -15.27 -19.12 -53.87
N VAL A 281 -16.02 -18.82 -54.94
CA VAL A 281 -16.09 -17.46 -55.50
C VAL A 281 -17.29 -16.73 -54.91
N LEU A 282 -17.04 -15.59 -54.27
CA LEU A 282 -18.06 -14.72 -53.68
C LEU A 282 -18.27 -13.49 -54.56
N ALA A 283 -19.51 -13.04 -54.72
CA ALA A 283 -19.88 -11.81 -55.41
C ALA A 283 -20.18 -10.69 -54.40
N LEU A 284 -19.52 -9.54 -54.57
CA LEU A 284 -19.72 -8.33 -53.78
C LEU A 284 -20.93 -7.54 -54.31
N GLY A 285 -21.83 -7.14 -53.40
CA GLY A 285 -23.00 -6.31 -53.66
C GLY A 285 -22.70 -4.81 -53.57
N ALA A 286 -23.73 -4.01 -53.26
CA ALA A 286 -23.57 -2.56 -53.09
C ALA A 286 -22.61 -2.23 -51.94
N MET A 287 -21.72 -1.27 -52.18
CA MET A 287 -20.74 -0.80 -51.21
C MET A 287 -21.31 0.35 -50.37
N THR A 288 -21.08 0.28 -49.05
CA THR A 288 -21.33 1.39 -48.13
C THR A 288 -20.01 1.81 -47.49
N ALA A 289 -19.67 3.10 -47.58
CA ALA A 289 -18.42 3.64 -47.03
C ALA A 289 -18.64 4.21 -45.62
N HIS A 290 -17.69 3.92 -44.74
CA HIS A 290 -17.66 4.38 -43.35
C HIS A 290 -16.29 4.97 -43.03
N ASP A 291 -16.21 6.07 -42.29
CA ASP A 291 -14.92 6.64 -41.89
C ASP A 291 -14.39 5.97 -40.63
N ALA A 292 -13.10 5.61 -40.60
CA ALA A 292 -12.46 5.11 -39.39
C ALA A 292 -12.41 6.24 -38.34
N SER A 293 -12.87 5.94 -37.12
CA SER A 293 -12.92 6.93 -36.03
C SER A 293 -11.70 6.87 -35.10
N GLN A 294 -10.84 5.86 -35.29
CA GLN A 294 -9.60 5.64 -34.53
C GLN A 294 -8.52 5.03 -35.44
N THR A 295 -7.28 5.02 -34.97
CA THR A 295 -6.15 4.34 -35.63
C THR A 295 -6.38 2.83 -35.63
N ILE A 296 -6.21 2.19 -36.80
CA ILE A 296 -6.28 0.74 -36.98
C ILE A 296 -4.86 0.21 -37.14
N SER A 297 -4.48 -0.79 -36.36
CA SER A 297 -3.14 -1.41 -36.33
C SER A 297 -3.16 -2.88 -36.74
N SER A 298 -2.01 -3.42 -37.17
CA SER A 298 -1.86 -4.87 -37.34
C SER A 298 -2.07 -5.57 -36.00
N GLY A 299 -2.81 -6.68 -36.02
CA GLY A 299 -3.20 -7.41 -34.82
C GLY A 299 -4.55 -6.98 -34.25
N ASP A 300 -5.16 -5.89 -34.74
CA ASP A 300 -6.47 -5.45 -34.26
C ASP A 300 -7.55 -6.48 -34.62
N VAL A 301 -8.46 -6.72 -33.67
CA VAL A 301 -9.64 -7.56 -33.83
C VAL A 301 -10.96 -6.81 -33.72
N CYS A 302 -10.89 -5.48 -33.53
CA CYS A 302 -12.04 -4.59 -33.43
C CYS A 302 -11.71 -3.27 -34.12
N ILE A 303 -12.60 -2.82 -35.01
CA ILE A 303 -12.44 -1.58 -35.78
C ILE A 303 -13.56 -0.61 -35.41
N PHE A 304 -13.21 0.65 -35.11
CA PHE A 304 -14.17 1.70 -34.78
C PHE A 304 -14.41 2.61 -35.99
N TYR A 305 -15.69 2.82 -36.34
CA TYR A 305 -16.07 3.60 -37.51
C TYR A 305 -17.26 4.54 -37.24
N GLY A 306 -17.49 5.51 -38.13
CA GLY A 306 -18.68 6.36 -38.14
C GLY A 306 -19.65 5.99 -39.26
N GLY A 307 -20.97 6.09 -39.04
CA GLY A 307 -21.98 5.88 -40.08
C GLY A 307 -23.24 5.16 -39.59
N ALA A 308 -23.76 4.20 -40.37
CA ALA A 308 -24.83 3.27 -39.99
C ALA A 308 -24.26 1.92 -39.50
N ALA A 309 -25.02 1.16 -38.69
CA ALA A 309 -24.57 -0.14 -38.19
C ALA A 309 -24.40 -1.16 -39.35
N LEU A 310 -23.31 -1.94 -39.31
CA LEU A 310 -23.06 -3.01 -40.28
C LEU A 310 -23.98 -4.21 -40.01
N GLY A 311 -24.50 -4.79 -41.10
CA GLY A 311 -25.40 -5.94 -41.09
C GLY A 311 -24.65 -7.27 -40.91
N ALA A 312 -25.17 -8.16 -40.06
CA ALA A 312 -24.52 -9.43 -39.73
C ALA A 312 -24.01 -10.21 -40.95
N GLY A 313 -22.69 -10.47 -40.98
CA GLY A 313 -22.04 -11.27 -42.02
C GLY A 313 -21.62 -10.50 -43.27
N GLU A 314 -21.75 -9.17 -43.30
CA GLU A 314 -21.14 -8.30 -44.31
C GLU A 314 -19.61 -8.46 -44.36
N ILE A 315 -19.03 -8.27 -45.54
CA ILE A 315 -17.58 -8.24 -45.72
C ILE A 315 -17.12 -6.79 -45.63
N ILE A 316 -16.03 -6.60 -44.91
CA ILE A 316 -15.39 -5.33 -44.66
C ILE A 316 -14.07 -5.31 -45.40
N GLU A 317 -13.83 -4.26 -46.15
CA GLU A 317 -12.54 -3.95 -46.74
C GLU A 317 -11.84 -2.87 -45.92
N VAL A 318 -10.62 -3.18 -45.52
CA VAL A 318 -9.70 -2.25 -44.87
C VAL A 318 -8.58 -1.94 -45.87
N VAL A 319 -8.49 -0.68 -46.26
CA VAL A 319 -7.43 -0.21 -47.16
C VAL A 319 -6.29 0.37 -46.33
N SER A 320 -5.11 -0.24 -46.40
CA SER A 320 -3.92 0.26 -45.70
C SER A 320 -3.42 1.57 -46.32
N ALA A 321 -2.59 2.30 -45.58
CA ALA A 321 -1.89 3.49 -46.09
C ALA A 321 -0.97 3.20 -47.29
N SER A 322 -0.56 1.93 -47.48
CA SER A 322 0.22 1.48 -48.64
C SER A 322 -0.65 1.08 -49.85
N GLY A 323 -1.97 1.21 -49.74
CA GLY A 323 -2.93 0.78 -50.77
C GLY A 323 -3.14 -0.73 -50.80
N ALA A 324 -2.80 -1.46 -49.74
CA ALA A 324 -3.07 -2.89 -49.63
C ALA A 324 -4.51 -3.10 -49.15
N HIS A 325 -5.24 -3.99 -49.82
CA HIS A 325 -6.65 -4.26 -49.54
C HIS A 325 -6.82 -5.52 -48.70
N GLU A 326 -7.30 -5.37 -47.47
CA GLU A 326 -7.52 -6.48 -46.55
C GLU A 326 -9.01 -6.69 -46.32
N PHE A 327 -9.52 -7.86 -46.71
CA PHE A 327 -10.94 -8.21 -46.59
C PHE A 327 -11.16 -9.06 -45.35
N ARG A 328 -12.10 -8.63 -44.51
CA ARG A 328 -12.50 -9.30 -43.26
C ARG A 328 -14.01 -9.50 -43.24
N ARG A 329 -14.49 -10.47 -42.48
CA ARG A 329 -15.92 -10.61 -42.25
C ARG A 329 -16.30 -9.90 -40.96
N GLN A 330 -17.48 -9.28 -40.93
CA GLN A 330 -18.07 -8.85 -39.66
C GLN A 330 -18.31 -10.07 -38.77
N GLY A 331 -17.58 -10.13 -37.67
CA GLY A 331 -17.82 -11.03 -36.54
C GLY A 331 -18.87 -10.47 -35.59
N GLN A 332 -19.52 -11.37 -34.86
CA GLN A 332 -20.41 -11.02 -33.77
C GLN A 332 -19.77 -11.38 -32.42
N PRO A 333 -19.41 -10.39 -31.57
CA PRO A 333 -18.88 -10.71 -30.27
C PRO A 333 -19.93 -11.47 -29.45
N GLY A 334 -19.46 -12.47 -28.73
CA GLY A 334 -20.33 -13.28 -27.91
C GLY A 334 -19.59 -13.97 -26.80
N ARG A 335 -20.37 -14.53 -25.88
CA ARG A 335 -19.87 -15.29 -24.75
C ARG A 335 -20.32 -16.73 -24.91
N ILE A 336 -19.36 -17.64 -24.90
CA ILE A 336 -19.62 -19.08 -24.90
C ILE A 336 -19.51 -19.57 -23.45
N THR A 337 -20.57 -20.17 -22.95
CA THR A 337 -20.60 -20.79 -21.62
C THR A 337 -20.05 -22.21 -21.72
N LEU A 338 -19.09 -22.50 -20.86
CA LEU A 338 -18.44 -23.81 -20.81
C LEU A 338 -19.25 -24.73 -19.90
N ALA A 339 -19.21 -26.04 -20.20
CA ALA A 339 -19.76 -27.05 -19.31
C ALA A 339 -19.00 -27.12 -17.97
N ARG A 340 -17.73 -26.68 -17.97
CA ARG A 340 -16.80 -26.74 -16.83
C ARG A 340 -15.82 -25.56 -16.87
N PRO A 341 -15.26 -25.15 -15.70
CA PRO A 341 -14.17 -24.18 -15.66
C PRO A 341 -12.96 -24.62 -16.50
N LEU A 342 -12.28 -23.68 -17.16
CA LEU A 342 -11.02 -23.98 -17.87
C LEU A 342 -9.97 -24.57 -16.91
N ASN A 343 -9.23 -25.57 -17.37
CA ASN A 343 -8.10 -26.15 -16.64
C ASN A 343 -6.73 -25.68 -17.15
N PHE A 344 -6.71 -24.75 -18.11
CA PHE A 344 -5.51 -24.14 -18.70
C PHE A 344 -5.80 -22.69 -19.11
N ASP A 345 -4.75 -21.92 -19.37
CA ASP A 345 -4.88 -20.56 -19.87
C ASP A 345 -4.98 -20.58 -21.41
N LEU A 346 -6.01 -19.94 -21.93
CA LEU A 346 -6.13 -19.58 -23.34
C LEU A 346 -5.47 -18.21 -23.53
N PRO A 347 -4.36 -18.11 -24.28
CA PRO A 347 -3.73 -16.82 -24.51
C PRO A 347 -4.67 -15.86 -25.25
N HIS A 348 -4.36 -14.57 -25.15
CA HIS A 348 -4.97 -13.54 -25.97
C HIS A 348 -4.92 -13.94 -27.45
N LEU A 349 -6.06 -13.80 -28.14
CA LEU A 349 -6.26 -14.19 -29.54
C LEU A 349 -6.06 -15.68 -29.82
N ALA A 350 -6.23 -16.54 -28.81
CA ALA A 350 -6.26 -17.98 -29.01
C ALA A 350 -7.33 -18.34 -30.03
N ARG A 351 -6.95 -19.20 -30.97
CA ARG A 351 -7.88 -19.71 -31.97
C ARG A 351 -8.67 -20.88 -31.40
N ILE A 352 -9.99 -20.80 -31.57
CA ILE A 352 -10.91 -21.86 -31.19
C ILE A 352 -11.77 -22.26 -32.40
N GLU A 353 -11.89 -23.57 -32.59
CA GLU A 353 -12.70 -24.19 -33.64
C GLU A 353 -13.93 -24.86 -33.03
N HIS A 354 -15.08 -24.80 -33.70
CA HIS A 354 -16.23 -25.62 -33.35
C HIS A 354 -15.95 -27.08 -33.72
N LEU A 355 -16.13 -27.97 -32.75
CA LEU A 355 -16.03 -29.41 -32.89
C LEU A 355 -17.42 -30.02 -32.74
N VAL A 356 -17.88 -30.74 -33.77
CA VAL A 356 -19.07 -31.59 -33.68
C VAL A 356 -18.62 -32.96 -33.18
N PRO A 357 -18.98 -33.38 -31.96
CA PRO A 357 -18.61 -34.70 -31.44
C PRO A 357 -19.33 -35.79 -32.23
N ALA A 358 -18.61 -36.86 -32.58
CA ALA A 358 -19.18 -38.05 -33.22
C ALA A 358 -18.42 -39.28 -32.73
N ASP A 359 -19.13 -40.24 -32.12
CA ASP A 359 -18.54 -41.48 -31.60
C ASP A 359 -18.27 -42.44 -32.77
N ALA A 360 -16.98 -42.71 -33.04
CA ALA A 360 -16.57 -43.58 -34.14
C ALA A 360 -16.23 -45.01 -33.70
N SER A 361 -15.72 -45.19 -32.47
CA SER A 361 -15.48 -46.50 -31.85
C SER A 361 -15.53 -46.35 -30.32
N VAL A 362 -16.10 -47.32 -29.61
CA VAL A 362 -16.32 -47.28 -28.15
C VAL A 362 -15.55 -48.43 -27.48
N GLY A 363 -14.63 -48.08 -26.60
CA GLY A 363 -13.98 -48.97 -25.62
C GLY A 363 -14.34 -48.58 -24.19
N GLN A 364 -13.64 -49.14 -23.20
CA GLN A 364 -13.81 -48.85 -21.78
C GLN A 364 -12.46 -48.64 -21.08
N LEU A 365 -12.45 -47.86 -20.00
CA LEU A 365 -11.32 -47.83 -19.07
C LEU A 365 -11.15 -49.19 -18.41
N HIS A 366 -9.93 -49.71 -18.43
CA HIS A 366 -9.59 -50.99 -17.82
C HIS A 366 -9.29 -50.86 -16.30
N ALA A 367 -8.97 -49.65 -15.83
CA ALA A 367 -8.68 -49.34 -14.44
C ALA A 367 -9.04 -47.88 -14.10
N ASP A 368 -9.21 -47.57 -12.81
CA ASP A 368 -9.39 -46.21 -12.31
C ASP A 368 -8.20 -45.32 -12.74
N ALA A 369 -8.50 -44.10 -13.16
CA ALA A 369 -7.52 -43.08 -13.49
C ALA A 369 -7.73 -41.86 -12.60
N ALA A 370 -6.71 -41.47 -11.82
CA ALA A 370 -6.79 -40.31 -10.94
C ALA A 370 -6.74 -38.98 -11.72
N ALA A 371 -7.18 -37.89 -11.10
CA ALA A 371 -6.90 -36.54 -11.60
C ALA A 371 -5.39 -36.34 -11.81
N GLU A 372 -5.03 -35.59 -12.85
CA GLU A 372 -3.67 -35.34 -13.36
C GLU A 372 -2.96 -36.58 -13.95
N ALA A 373 -3.60 -37.74 -14.01
CA ALA A 373 -3.03 -38.92 -14.66
C ALA A 373 -2.84 -38.68 -16.16
N ARG A 374 -1.61 -38.88 -16.66
CA ARG A 374 -1.25 -38.75 -18.09
C ARG A 374 -1.28 -40.06 -18.85
N THR A 375 -1.51 -41.17 -18.16
CA THR A 375 -1.59 -42.51 -18.74
C THR A 375 -2.90 -43.12 -18.30
N ILE A 376 -3.73 -43.50 -19.26
CA ILE A 376 -4.97 -44.25 -19.02
C ILE A 376 -4.83 -45.64 -19.64
N THR A 377 -5.51 -46.63 -19.07
CA THR A 377 -5.50 -48.00 -19.64
C THR A 377 -6.88 -48.29 -20.20
N VAL A 378 -6.94 -48.71 -21.47
CA VAL A 378 -8.21 -48.94 -22.18
C VAL A 378 -8.33 -50.40 -22.61
N SER A 379 -9.58 -50.85 -22.79
CA SER A 379 -9.92 -52.23 -23.14
C SER A 379 -9.56 -52.63 -24.57
N ASP A 380 -9.46 -51.67 -25.49
CA ASP A 380 -9.09 -51.89 -26.87
C ASP A 380 -8.49 -50.60 -27.48
N ARG A 381 -7.35 -50.72 -28.16
CA ARG A 381 -6.61 -49.62 -28.81
C ARG A 381 -6.55 -49.77 -30.34
N THR A 382 -7.15 -50.81 -30.90
CA THR A 382 -7.02 -51.17 -32.33
C THR A 382 -7.46 -50.07 -33.31
N SER A 383 -8.44 -49.25 -32.92
CA SER A 383 -8.95 -48.12 -33.71
C SER A 383 -8.28 -46.77 -33.40
N PHE A 384 -7.33 -46.73 -32.47
CA PHE A 384 -6.73 -45.48 -31.99
C PHE A 384 -5.46 -45.12 -32.77
N SER A 385 -5.20 -43.83 -32.92
CA SER A 385 -3.98 -43.31 -33.51
C SER A 385 -3.45 -42.11 -32.71
N ALA A 386 -2.13 -41.89 -32.75
CA ALA A 386 -1.55 -40.70 -32.14
C ALA A 386 -2.15 -39.44 -32.78
N GLY A 387 -2.49 -38.45 -31.96
CA GLY A 387 -3.18 -37.22 -32.37
C GLY A 387 -4.71 -37.33 -32.41
N ALA A 388 -5.29 -38.51 -32.22
CA ALA A 388 -6.74 -38.66 -32.14
C ALA A 388 -7.30 -38.16 -30.80
N VAL A 389 -8.55 -37.70 -30.81
CA VAL A 389 -9.25 -37.21 -29.62
C VAL A 389 -10.10 -38.35 -29.05
N LEU A 390 -9.91 -38.63 -27.77
CA LEU A 390 -10.72 -39.57 -27.00
C LEU A 390 -11.68 -38.80 -26.10
N ARG A 391 -12.92 -39.29 -26.05
CA ARG A 391 -13.94 -38.92 -25.08
C ARG A 391 -13.92 -39.95 -23.95
N VAL A 392 -13.70 -39.54 -22.71
CA VAL A 392 -13.71 -40.37 -21.50
C VAL A 392 -14.95 -40.02 -20.69
N GLY A 393 -15.83 -40.99 -20.45
CA GLY A 393 -17.12 -40.80 -19.78
C GLY A 393 -18.30 -40.55 -20.74
N THR A 394 -19.53 -40.55 -20.20
CA THR A 394 -20.76 -40.48 -21.01
C THR A 394 -21.81 -39.44 -20.56
N ALA A 395 -21.59 -38.77 -19.42
CA ALA A 395 -22.53 -37.80 -18.86
C ALA A 395 -21.89 -36.40 -18.71
N ALA A 396 -22.36 -35.58 -17.76
CA ALA A 396 -21.77 -34.28 -17.42
C ALA A 396 -20.28 -34.37 -16.95
N ASP A 397 -19.79 -35.59 -16.76
CA ASP A 397 -18.43 -35.98 -16.46
C ASP A 397 -17.54 -36.22 -17.68
N THR A 398 -18.07 -36.04 -18.89
CA THR A 398 -17.31 -36.25 -20.12
C THR A 398 -16.07 -35.36 -20.19
N GLU A 399 -14.89 -35.97 -20.33
CA GLU A 399 -13.62 -35.30 -20.57
C GLU A 399 -13.07 -35.69 -21.95
N PHE A 400 -12.53 -34.73 -22.69
CA PHE A 400 -11.90 -34.98 -23.99
C PHE A 400 -10.39 -34.82 -23.87
N VAL A 401 -9.64 -35.83 -24.30
CA VAL A 401 -8.17 -35.88 -24.20
C VAL A 401 -7.57 -36.30 -25.54
N THR A 402 -6.37 -35.80 -25.85
CA THR A 402 -5.68 -36.16 -27.09
C THR A 402 -4.65 -37.26 -26.82
N ILE A 403 -4.60 -38.27 -27.69
CA ILE A 403 -3.60 -39.34 -27.64
C ILE A 403 -2.25 -38.77 -28.04
N ALA A 404 -1.28 -38.78 -27.12
CA ALA A 404 0.11 -38.45 -27.45
C ALA A 404 0.77 -39.62 -28.19
N VAL A 405 0.74 -40.81 -27.57
CA VAL A 405 1.40 -42.03 -28.08
C VAL A 405 0.61 -43.26 -27.61
N LEU A 406 0.65 -44.33 -28.41
CA LEU A 406 0.15 -45.67 -28.05
C LEU A 406 1.34 -46.62 -27.83
N PRO A 407 1.81 -46.81 -26.58
CA PRO A 407 2.98 -47.64 -26.30
C PRO A 407 2.69 -49.12 -26.54
N GLY A 408 3.55 -49.82 -27.29
CA GLY A 408 3.45 -51.27 -27.50
C GLY A 408 2.16 -51.69 -28.22
N LEU A 409 1.75 -50.93 -29.24
CA LEU A 409 0.61 -51.27 -30.10
C LEU A 409 0.85 -52.62 -30.78
N ASN A 410 -0.08 -53.56 -30.66
CA ASN A 410 -0.04 -54.84 -31.37
C ASN A 410 -1.15 -54.86 -32.44
N PRO A 411 -0.85 -54.47 -33.69
CA PRO A 411 -1.86 -54.29 -34.74
C PRO A 411 -2.56 -55.58 -35.19
N VAL A 412 -2.17 -56.73 -34.67
CA VAL A 412 -2.76 -58.05 -34.99
C VAL A 412 -3.69 -58.56 -33.89
N ALA A 413 -3.61 -58.01 -32.66
CA ALA A 413 -4.47 -58.41 -31.55
C ALA A 413 -5.81 -57.64 -31.59
N VAL A 414 -6.94 -58.35 -31.53
CA VAL A 414 -8.28 -57.75 -31.45
C VAL A 414 -9.06 -58.45 -30.32
N PRO A 415 -9.41 -57.77 -29.22
CA PRO A 415 -9.03 -56.39 -28.85
C PRO A 415 -7.54 -56.25 -28.42
N ASP A 416 -6.96 -55.05 -28.52
CA ASP A 416 -5.60 -54.71 -28.03
C ASP A 416 -5.67 -53.87 -26.73
N PRO A 417 -5.87 -54.48 -25.55
CA PRO A 417 -5.91 -53.76 -24.29
C PRO A 417 -4.52 -53.25 -23.90
N GLY A 418 -4.44 -52.01 -23.40
CA GLY A 418 -3.17 -51.47 -22.93
C GLY A 418 -3.19 -49.98 -22.62
N PRO A 419 -2.02 -49.40 -22.27
CA PRO A 419 -1.91 -48.01 -21.92
C PRO A 419 -2.04 -47.10 -23.16
N VAL A 420 -2.61 -45.92 -22.93
CA VAL A 420 -2.69 -44.78 -23.85
C VAL A 420 -2.05 -43.60 -23.12
N LEU A 421 -1.01 -43.02 -23.72
CA LEU A 421 -0.38 -41.81 -23.18
C LEU A 421 -1.11 -40.58 -23.71
N LEU A 422 -1.51 -39.70 -22.82
CA LEU A 422 -2.24 -38.47 -23.12
C LEU A 422 -1.27 -37.28 -23.25
N THR A 423 -1.64 -36.30 -24.07
CA THR A 423 -0.86 -35.06 -24.22
C THR A 423 -0.90 -34.18 -22.96
N HIS A 424 -1.91 -34.35 -22.10
CA HIS A 424 -2.05 -33.70 -20.80
C HIS A 424 -2.69 -34.64 -19.77
N GLY A 425 -2.62 -34.29 -18.48
CA GLY A 425 -3.28 -35.06 -17.43
C GLY A 425 -4.80 -34.91 -17.46
N LEU A 426 -5.52 -35.91 -16.92
CA LEU A 426 -6.96 -35.84 -16.70
C LEU A 426 -7.32 -34.70 -15.72
N ALA A 427 -8.43 -34.01 -15.94
CA ALA A 427 -8.91 -32.94 -15.08
C ALA A 427 -9.54 -33.46 -13.78
N GLN A 428 -10.03 -34.70 -13.79
CA GLN A 428 -10.70 -35.34 -12.66
C GLN A 428 -10.36 -36.84 -12.61
N ALA A 429 -10.80 -37.51 -11.54
CA ALA A 429 -10.72 -38.96 -11.48
C ALA A 429 -11.84 -39.59 -12.34
N HIS A 430 -11.51 -40.69 -13.01
CA HIS A 430 -12.42 -41.51 -13.81
C HIS A 430 -12.32 -42.96 -13.33
N HIS A 431 -13.45 -43.65 -13.25
CA HIS A 431 -13.52 -45.02 -12.73
C HIS A 431 -13.39 -46.08 -13.83
N ALA A 432 -12.95 -47.27 -13.44
CA ALA A 432 -12.90 -48.45 -14.31
C ALA A 432 -14.29 -48.73 -14.94
N ALA A 433 -14.27 -49.26 -16.17
CA ALA A 433 -15.44 -49.53 -17.02
C ALA A 433 -16.18 -48.29 -17.60
N GLU A 434 -15.78 -47.06 -17.26
CA GLU A 434 -16.27 -45.88 -17.97
C GLU A 434 -15.93 -45.93 -19.47
N GLN A 435 -16.84 -45.46 -20.32
CA GLN A 435 -16.64 -45.55 -21.76
C GLN A 435 -15.53 -44.61 -22.24
N VAL A 436 -14.73 -45.10 -23.17
CA VAL A 436 -13.74 -44.31 -23.92
C VAL A 436 -14.10 -44.39 -25.39
N ALA A 437 -14.51 -43.29 -25.99
CA ALA A 437 -14.92 -43.25 -27.39
C ALA A 437 -13.98 -42.39 -28.23
N LEU A 438 -13.51 -42.93 -29.36
CA LEU A 438 -12.79 -42.15 -30.35
C LEU A 438 -13.75 -41.11 -30.96
N GLN A 439 -13.37 -39.85 -30.88
CA GLN A 439 -14.06 -38.79 -31.59
C GLN A 439 -13.46 -38.66 -32.97
N ASN A 440 -14.29 -38.75 -34.00
CA ASN A 440 -13.91 -38.31 -35.35
C ASN A 440 -14.23 -36.82 -35.45
N PRO A 441 -13.27 -35.90 -35.27
CA PRO A 441 -13.55 -34.48 -35.31
C PRO A 441 -13.91 -34.07 -36.74
N SER A 442 -15.19 -33.91 -37.04
CA SER A 442 -15.59 -33.05 -38.15
C SER A 442 -15.67 -31.62 -37.62
N ILE A 443 -14.75 -30.77 -38.09
CA ILE A 443 -14.86 -29.33 -37.92
C ILE A 443 -15.98 -28.90 -38.88
N GLU A 444 -17.06 -28.35 -38.33
CA GLU A 444 -18.22 -27.94 -39.12
C GLU A 444 -17.82 -26.85 -40.13
N SER A 445 -18.27 -26.97 -41.38
CA SER A 445 -17.89 -26.03 -42.46
C SER A 445 -18.67 -24.72 -42.45
N THR A 446 -19.74 -24.65 -41.66
CA THR A 446 -20.64 -23.50 -41.50
C THR A 446 -20.20 -22.55 -40.38
N ALA A 447 -19.63 -23.06 -39.29
CA ALA A 447 -19.15 -22.26 -38.16
C ALA A 447 -17.78 -21.61 -38.46
N GLY A 448 -17.64 -20.31 -38.16
CA GLY A 448 -16.38 -19.58 -38.32
C GLY A 448 -15.30 -20.06 -37.33
N GLY A 449 -14.02 -19.84 -37.68
CA GLY A 449 -12.94 -19.94 -36.70
C GLY A 449 -13.00 -18.72 -35.78
N SER A 450 -13.03 -18.94 -34.47
CA SER A 450 -13.14 -17.85 -33.49
C SER A 450 -11.78 -17.48 -32.90
N VAL A 451 -11.65 -16.21 -32.53
CA VAL A 451 -10.48 -15.66 -31.83
C VAL A 451 -10.95 -15.18 -30.46
N VAL A 452 -10.25 -15.59 -29.41
CA VAL A 452 -10.57 -15.18 -28.05
C VAL A 452 -10.03 -13.78 -27.80
N ILE A 453 -10.91 -12.79 -27.75
CA ILE A 453 -10.44 -11.40 -27.65
C ILE A 453 -9.74 -11.18 -26.31
N GLY A 454 -10.25 -11.73 -25.22
CA GLY A 454 -9.58 -11.67 -23.92
C GLY A 454 -9.15 -13.04 -23.47
N GLY A 455 -7.85 -13.27 -23.33
CA GLY A 455 -7.32 -14.56 -22.90
C GLY A 455 -8.11 -15.06 -21.68
N ALA A 456 -8.53 -16.32 -21.71
CA ALA A 456 -9.34 -16.90 -20.66
C ALA A 456 -8.42 -17.67 -19.71
N ALA A 457 -8.51 -17.39 -18.42
CA ALA A 457 -7.64 -17.99 -17.42
C ALA A 457 -8.21 -19.33 -16.95
N ARG A 458 -7.33 -20.17 -16.39
CA ARG A 458 -7.74 -21.35 -15.63
C ARG A 458 -8.77 -20.96 -14.56
N GLY A 459 -9.93 -21.62 -14.59
CA GLY A 459 -11.05 -21.37 -13.69
C GLY A 459 -12.21 -20.59 -14.33
N ASP A 460 -12.02 -19.99 -15.51
CA ASP A 460 -13.10 -19.28 -16.20
C ASP A 460 -14.18 -20.25 -16.67
N THR A 461 -15.44 -19.91 -16.42
CA THR A 461 -16.62 -20.71 -16.80
C THR A 461 -17.22 -20.29 -18.14
N SER A 462 -16.63 -19.30 -18.80
CA SER A 462 -17.05 -18.84 -20.12
C SER A 462 -15.88 -18.22 -20.85
N VAL A 463 -15.89 -18.32 -22.17
CA VAL A 463 -14.86 -17.74 -23.05
C VAL A 463 -15.51 -16.66 -23.89
N LEU A 464 -14.80 -15.54 -24.05
CA LEU A 464 -15.20 -14.44 -24.92
C LEU A 464 -14.69 -14.72 -26.32
N THR A 465 -15.51 -14.50 -27.33
CA THR A 465 -15.16 -14.78 -28.73
C THR A 465 -15.48 -13.58 -29.62
N THR A 466 -14.65 -13.40 -30.66
CA THR A 466 -14.86 -12.41 -31.72
C THR A 466 -16.06 -12.70 -32.60
N ASP A 467 -16.41 -13.98 -32.76
CA ASP A 467 -17.47 -14.41 -33.65
C ASP A 467 -18.23 -15.62 -33.08
N ILE A 468 -19.55 -15.49 -33.01
CA ILE A 468 -20.48 -16.58 -32.69
C ILE A 468 -21.41 -16.95 -33.85
N ALA A 469 -21.27 -16.31 -35.02
CA ALA A 469 -22.13 -16.54 -36.18
C ALA A 469 -21.92 -17.96 -36.75
N GLY A 470 -22.62 -18.94 -36.18
CA GLY A 470 -22.50 -20.36 -36.52
C GLY A 470 -22.78 -21.32 -35.36
N TYR A 471 -22.73 -20.84 -34.11
CA TYR A 471 -23.03 -21.63 -32.93
C TYR A 471 -24.53 -21.55 -32.59
N THR A 472 -25.37 -22.26 -33.35
CA THR A 472 -26.84 -22.03 -33.34
C THR A 472 -27.63 -22.83 -32.30
N THR A 473 -27.11 -23.93 -31.73
CA THR A 473 -27.75 -24.65 -30.60
C THR A 473 -26.72 -25.45 -29.80
N ALA A 474 -26.61 -25.22 -28.48
CA ALA A 474 -25.86 -26.09 -27.57
C ALA A 474 -26.60 -27.44 -27.36
N PRO A 475 -25.91 -28.56 -27.03
CA PRO A 475 -24.49 -28.69 -26.65
C PRO A 475 -23.53 -29.03 -27.81
N GLY A 476 -22.28 -28.61 -27.68
CA GLY A 476 -21.18 -28.88 -28.64
C GLY A 476 -19.82 -28.93 -27.94
N ALA A 477 -18.73 -28.98 -28.70
CA ALA A 477 -17.38 -28.87 -28.17
C ALA A 477 -16.56 -27.85 -28.95
N LEU A 478 -15.55 -27.29 -28.30
CA LEU A 478 -14.59 -26.36 -28.88
C LEU A 478 -13.22 -27.02 -28.89
N ARG A 479 -12.49 -26.90 -29.98
CA ARG A 479 -11.11 -27.36 -30.10
C ARG A 479 -10.18 -26.15 -30.07
N SER A 480 -9.27 -26.12 -29.10
CA SER A 480 -8.14 -25.20 -29.04
C SER A 480 -6.86 -25.95 -29.42
N VAL A 481 -5.98 -25.31 -30.18
CA VAL A 481 -4.67 -25.84 -30.57
C VAL A 481 -3.61 -24.84 -30.13
N ASP A 482 -2.69 -25.24 -29.25
CA ASP A 482 -1.59 -24.38 -28.84
C ASP A 482 -0.40 -24.44 -29.83
N GLY A 483 0.56 -23.52 -29.65
CA GLY A 483 1.74 -23.41 -30.52
C GLY A 483 2.67 -24.63 -30.52
N ASN A 484 2.50 -25.56 -29.57
CA ASN A 484 3.23 -26.82 -29.50
C ASN A 484 2.45 -27.98 -30.15
N GLY A 485 1.31 -27.68 -30.80
CA GLY A 485 0.44 -28.67 -31.42
C GLY A 485 -0.40 -29.46 -30.42
N ILE A 486 -0.45 -29.05 -29.14
CA ILE A 486 -1.32 -29.69 -28.15
C ILE A 486 -2.75 -29.27 -28.45
N VAL A 487 -3.59 -30.27 -28.69
CA VAL A 487 -5.01 -30.11 -28.94
C VAL A 487 -5.76 -30.30 -27.63
N ARG A 488 -6.58 -29.32 -27.26
CA ARG A 488 -7.46 -29.34 -26.09
C ARG A 488 -8.90 -29.18 -26.55
N VAL A 489 -9.80 -29.92 -25.92
CA VAL A 489 -11.22 -29.88 -26.27
C VAL A 489 -12.04 -29.45 -25.06
N ILE A 490 -12.91 -28.47 -25.25
CA ILE A 490 -13.69 -27.79 -24.21
C ILE A 490 -15.18 -27.99 -24.52
N ALA A 491 -15.94 -28.60 -23.62
CA ALA A 491 -17.38 -28.76 -23.80
C ALA A 491 -18.14 -27.45 -23.55
N ILE A 492 -19.18 -27.19 -24.35
CA ILE A 492 -20.00 -25.96 -24.27
C ILE A 492 -21.47 -26.25 -23.96
N THR A 493 -22.09 -25.37 -23.19
CA THR A 493 -23.48 -25.50 -22.71
C THR A 493 -24.42 -24.44 -23.25
N ALA A 494 -23.92 -23.25 -23.59
CA ALA A 494 -24.72 -22.17 -24.15
C ALA A 494 -23.86 -21.15 -24.90
N VAL A 495 -24.46 -20.42 -25.84
CA VAL A 495 -23.82 -19.31 -26.55
C VAL A 495 -24.75 -18.09 -26.51
N VAL A 496 -24.20 -16.93 -26.19
CA VAL A 496 -24.96 -15.67 -26.04
C VAL A 496 -24.31 -14.59 -26.90
N ALA A 497 -25.09 -14.01 -27.82
CA ALA A 497 -24.70 -12.83 -28.59
C ALA A 497 -24.65 -11.60 -27.68
N THR A 498 -23.67 -10.73 -27.89
CA THR A 498 -23.52 -9.54 -27.04
C THR A 498 -23.51 -8.25 -27.87
N ALA A 499 -24.10 -7.19 -27.33
CA ALA A 499 -24.05 -5.84 -27.89
C ALA A 499 -23.00 -5.02 -27.14
N ALA A 500 -21.84 -4.81 -27.77
CA ALA A 500 -20.73 -4.05 -27.22
C ALA A 500 -21.13 -2.62 -26.85
N GLN A 501 -20.52 -2.08 -25.78
CA GLN A 501 -20.75 -0.71 -25.35
C GLN A 501 -19.43 -0.03 -25.02
N THR A 502 -19.32 1.27 -25.33
CA THR A 502 -18.14 2.08 -25.01
C THR A 502 -18.46 3.08 -23.91
N PHE A 503 -17.59 3.12 -22.90
CA PHE A 503 -17.60 4.10 -21.82
C PHE A 503 -16.46 5.10 -22.01
N THR A 504 -16.69 6.34 -21.58
CA THR A 504 -15.65 7.33 -21.39
C THR A 504 -15.37 7.48 -19.90
N LEU A 505 -14.11 7.40 -19.51
CA LEU A 505 -13.61 7.58 -18.14
C LEU A 505 -13.37 9.06 -17.87
N SER A 506 -13.45 9.46 -16.60
CA SER A 506 -13.12 10.82 -16.16
C SER A 506 -11.62 11.08 -16.13
N THR A 507 -10.83 10.04 -15.93
CA THR A 507 -9.36 10.05 -15.95
C THR A 507 -8.84 8.94 -16.84
N ALA A 508 -7.68 9.18 -17.43
CA ALA A 508 -6.96 8.18 -18.22
C ALA A 508 -6.51 6.99 -17.35
N LEU A 509 -6.45 5.79 -17.95
CA LEU A 509 -5.87 4.60 -17.33
C LEU A 509 -4.37 4.80 -17.05
N THR A 510 -3.92 4.25 -15.93
CA THR A 510 -2.51 4.22 -15.52
C THR A 510 -1.82 2.91 -15.89
N ASP A 511 -2.57 1.82 -15.98
CA ASP A 511 -2.09 0.48 -16.32
C ASP A 511 -2.70 0.00 -17.65
N GLU A 512 -1.96 -0.87 -18.34
CA GLU A 512 -2.52 -1.61 -19.46
C GLU A 512 -3.33 -2.80 -18.97
N HIS A 513 -4.56 -2.94 -19.48
CA HIS A 513 -5.46 -4.06 -19.23
C HIS A 513 -5.69 -4.81 -20.53
N GLY A 514 -5.39 -6.10 -20.52
CA GLY A 514 -5.75 -6.97 -21.63
C GLY A 514 -7.28 -7.04 -21.82
N PRO A 515 -7.75 -7.38 -23.03
CA PRO A 515 -9.17 -7.67 -23.20
C PRO A 515 -9.56 -8.87 -22.32
N GLY A 516 -10.82 -8.99 -21.96
CA GLY A 516 -11.32 -9.96 -20.98
C GLY A 516 -11.13 -9.54 -19.53
N ALA A 517 -10.34 -8.49 -19.25
CA ALA A 517 -10.25 -7.92 -17.92
C ALA A 517 -11.65 -7.56 -17.39
N THR A 518 -11.95 -8.00 -16.17
CA THR A 518 -13.26 -7.78 -15.55
C THR A 518 -13.52 -6.28 -15.38
N VAL A 519 -14.72 -5.84 -15.80
CA VAL A 519 -15.23 -4.50 -15.54
C VAL A 519 -16.52 -4.61 -14.74
N SER A 520 -16.64 -3.86 -13.65
CA SER A 520 -17.82 -3.95 -12.80
C SER A 520 -18.09 -2.68 -12.03
N GLU A 521 -19.35 -2.28 -11.89
CA GLU A 521 -19.73 -1.14 -11.05
C GLU A 521 -19.46 -1.44 -9.57
N ARG A 522 -18.88 -0.47 -8.86
CA ARG A 522 -18.61 -0.53 -7.42
C ARG A 522 -18.85 0.83 -6.75
N ARG A 523 -19.25 0.80 -5.49
CA ARG A 523 -19.40 1.99 -4.64
C ARG A 523 -18.27 2.08 -3.64
N THR A 524 -17.89 3.30 -3.28
CA THR A 524 -16.94 3.55 -2.20
C THR A 524 -17.53 3.04 -0.89
N LEU A 525 -16.72 2.34 -0.11
CA LEU A 525 -17.15 1.74 1.15
C LEU A 525 -16.34 2.26 2.34
N LEU A 526 -15.02 2.32 2.20
CA LEU A 526 -14.12 2.79 3.24
C LEU A 526 -13.07 3.73 2.65
N GLY A 527 -12.91 4.90 3.25
CA GLY A 527 -11.69 5.68 3.12
C GLY A 527 -10.63 5.11 4.05
N VAL A 528 -9.41 4.96 3.55
CA VAL A 528 -8.23 4.56 4.33
C VAL A 528 -7.20 5.65 4.19
N GLU A 529 -6.70 6.16 5.31
CA GLU A 529 -5.71 7.24 5.36
C GLU A 529 -4.54 6.79 6.24
N ALA A 530 -3.32 7.16 5.87
CA ALA A 530 -2.17 7.00 6.74
C ALA A 530 -2.40 7.80 8.04
N LEU A 531 -2.02 7.22 9.17
CA LEU A 531 -2.29 7.80 10.48
C LEU A 531 -1.66 9.18 10.67
N ASP A 532 -0.48 9.38 10.12
CA ASP A 532 0.29 10.62 10.22
C ASP A 532 0.58 11.13 8.81
N ALA A 533 0.51 12.44 8.60
CA ALA A 533 0.89 13.06 7.33
C ALA A 533 2.38 12.83 7.00
N GLY A 534 2.70 12.83 5.70
CA GLY A 534 4.03 12.62 5.17
C GLY A 534 4.11 11.56 4.07
N SER A 535 5.17 11.63 3.26
CA SER A 535 5.45 10.71 2.14
C SER A 535 5.66 9.25 2.58
N TRP A 536 5.97 9.01 3.86
CA TRP A 536 6.14 7.67 4.41
C TRP A 536 4.91 6.76 4.18
N GLY A 537 3.70 7.34 4.18
CA GLY A 537 2.46 6.61 4.04
C GLY A 537 2.31 5.92 2.67
N ASP A 538 2.99 6.43 1.64
CA ASP A 538 3.02 5.84 0.31
C ASP A 538 3.69 4.44 0.26
N ARG A 539 4.43 4.08 1.32
CA ARG A 539 5.03 2.76 1.52
C ARG A 539 4.03 1.73 2.07
N LEU A 540 2.86 2.16 2.50
CA LEU A 540 1.84 1.26 3.02
C LEU A 540 1.16 0.49 1.89
N ARG A 541 0.88 -0.79 2.15
CA ARG A 541 0.07 -1.65 1.30
C ARG A 541 -1.12 -2.18 2.08
N ILE A 542 -2.30 -2.00 1.51
CA ILE A 542 -3.57 -2.45 2.08
C ILE A 542 -4.05 -3.66 1.33
N SER A 543 -4.43 -4.68 2.08
CA SER A 543 -5.02 -5.90 1.56
C SER A 543 -6.27 -6.26 2.33
N THR A 544 -7.27 -6.76 1.62
CA THR A 544 -8.57 -7.18 2.15
C THR A 544 -8.80 -8.64 1.82
N GLN A 545 -9.32 -9.41 2.78
CA GLN A 545 -9.65 -10.82 2.56
C GLN A 545 -10.89 -11.22 3.34
N ASP A 546 -11.59 -12.25 2.87
CA ASP A 546 -12.61 -12.93 3.66
C ASP A 546 -11.98 -13.64 4.86
N GLU A 547 -12.67 -13.61 5.99
CA GLU A 547 -12.25 -14.39 7.14
C GLU A 547 -12.67 -15.86 6.96
N ASN A 548 -11.68 -16.74 6.95
CA ASN A 548 -11.89 -18.18 6.89
C ASN A 548 -12.39 -18.76 8.22
N SER A 549 -12.52 -17.99 9.29
CA SER A 549 -13.16 -18.43 10.53
C SER A 549 -13.76 -17.20 11.21
N GLY A 550 -15.05 -16.98 11.00
CA GLY A 550 -15.76 -15.93 11.68
C GLY A 550 -15.84 -16.16 13.19
N LEU A 551 -16.31 -15.15 13.92
CA LEU A 551 -16.58 -15.25 15.36
C LEU A 551 -17.53 -16.40 15.71
N VAL A 552 -18.51 -16.65 14.83
CA VAL A 552 -19.39 -17.81 14.89
C VAL A 552 -18.80 -18.89 13.98
N SER A 553 -18.12 -19.87 14.57
CA SER A 553 -17.46 -20.96 13.84
C SER A 553 -18.24 -22.29 13.87
N GLN A 554 -18.95 -22.54 14.98
CA GLN A 554 -19.72 -23.75 15.26
C GLN A 554 -21.02 -23.42 16.01
N ALA A 555 -21.99 -22.87 15.29
CA ALA A 555 -23.38 -22.77 15.76
C ALA A 555 -24.30 -23.51 14.80
N PHE A 556 -25.42 -24.02 15.30
CA PHE A 556 -26.43 -24.69 14.49
C PHE A 556 -27.77 -23.99 14.66
N GLY A 557 -28.47 -23.75 13.55
CA GLY A 557 -29.89 -23.44 13.59
C GLY A 557 -30.66 -24.70 14.00
N THR A 558 -31.45 -24.60 15.07
CA THR A 558 -32.16 -25.75 15.69
C THR A 558 -33.68 -25.62 15.61
N GLY A 559 -34.19 -24.45 15.26
CA GLY A 559 -35.63 -24.20 15.09
C GLY A 559 -35.92 -22.72 14.84
N MET A 560 -37.19 -22.37 14.69
CA MET A 560 -37.66 -21.00 14.44
C MET A 560 -38.79 -20.61 15.40
N ILE A 561 -38.83 -19.35 15.82
CA ILE A 561 -39.89 -18.75 16.63
C ILE A 561 -40.55 -17.62 15.81
N GLY A 562 -41.30 -18.00 14.77
CA GLY A 562 -41.86 -17.06 13.79
C GLY A 562 -40.90 -16.73 12.63
N PRO A 563 -41.26 -15.80 11.74
CA PRO A 563 -40.59 -15.62 10.44
C PRO A 563 -39.23 -14.94 10.51
N SER A 564 -38.91 -14.22 11.60
CA SER A 564 -37.67 -13.44 11.74
C SER A 564 -36.87 -13.82 12.99
N ARG A 565 -37.13 -14.98 13.60
CA ARG A 565 -36.46 -15.39 14.84
C ARG A 565 -36.07 -16.86 14.79
N ILE A 566 -34.80 -17.14 15.06
CA ILE A 566 -34.21 -18.49 14.95
C ILE A 566 -33.66 -18.90 16.31
N VAL A 567 -33.87 -20.15 16.70
CA VAL A 567 -33.22 -20.78 17.87
C VAL A 567 -31.90 -21.38 17.44
N VAL A 568 -30.83 -21.03 18.14
CA VAL A 568 -29.47 -21.47 17.83
C VAL A 568 -28.88 -22.30 18.97
N SER A 569 -27.97 -23.21 18.63
CA SER A 569 -27.31 -24.07 19.62
C SER A 569 -26.33 -23.31 20.53
N SER A 570 -25.88 -22.13 20.12
CA SER A 570 -24.98 -21.24 20.88
C SER A 570 -25.09 -19.82 20.35
N LEU A 571 -25.09 -18.84 21.26
CA LEU A 571 -25.05 -17.41 20.96
C LEU A 571 -23.62 -16.85 20.97
N ALA A 572 -22.60 -17.68 21.22
CA ALA A 572 -21.22 -17.23 21.32
C ALA A 572 -20.76 -16.57 20.00
N GLY A 573 -20.27 -15.34 20.11
CA GLY A 573 -19.83 -14.54 18.94
C GLY A 573 -20.95 -13.93 18.11
N MET A 574 -22.22 -14.10 18.49
CA MET A 574 -23.36 -13.45 17.84
C MET A 574 -23.74 -12.18 18.60
N GLU A 575 -23.84 -11.06 17.89
CA GLU A 575 -24.29 -9.78 18.41
C GLU A 575 -25.08 -8.99 17.36
N ALA A 576 -25.62 -7.84 17.74
CA ALA A 576 -26.29 -6.97 16.79
C ALA A 576 -25.32 -6.53 15.67
N GLY A 577 -25.70 -6.76 14.42
CA GLY A 577 -24.88 -6.48 13.24
C GLY A 577 -24.07 -7.68 12.72
N THR A 578 -24.06 -8.82 13.41
CA THR A 578 -23.41 -10.04 12.90
C THR A 578 -24.13 -10.53 11.63
N LEU A 579 -23.37 -10.78 10.57
CA LEU A 579 -23.85 -11.39 9.33
C LEU A 579 -23.59 -12.89 9.37
N LEU A 580 -24.62 -13.69 9.18
CA LEU A 580 -24.56 -15.16 9.24
C LEU A 580 -24.91 -15.76 7.88
N GLY A 581 -24.06 -16.68 7.41
CA GLY A 581 -24.40 -17.61 6.35
C GLY A 581 -25.05 -18.86 6.95
N LEU A 582 -26.16 -19.31 6.36
CA LEU A 582 -26.77 -20.59 6.64
C LEU A 582 -26.19 -21.63 5.67
N TYR A 583 -25.53 -22.67 6.17
CA TYR A 583 -24.85 -23.65 5.34
C TYR A 583 -25.60 -24.97 5.32
N ASP A 584 -25.76 -25.55 4.13
CA ASP A 584 -26.31 -26.89 3.95
C ASP A 584 -25.29 -27.99 4.30
N ALA A 585 -25.70 -29.26 4.16
CA ALA A 585 -24.84 -30.42 4.44
C ALA A 585 -23.63 -30.54 3.49
N THR A 586 -23.67 -29.90 2.32
CA THR A 586 -22.57 -29.86 1.35
C THR A 586 -21.61 -28.69 1.59
N GLY A 587 -21.95 -27.79 2.52
CA GLY A 587 -21.17 -26.59 2.83
C GLY A 587 -21.45 -25.41 1.90
N GLN A 588 -22.53 -25.44 1.13
CA GLN A 588 -23.00 -24.31 0.32
C GLN A 588 -23.84 -23.35 1.17
N VAL A 589 -23.71 -22.05 0.91
CA VAL A 589 -24.51 -21.01 1.59
C VAL A 589 -25.90 -20.94 0.97
N ILE A 590 -26.92 -20.97 1.81
CA ILE A 590 -28.31 -20.74 1.45
C ILE A 590 -28.58 -19.23 1.54
N GLU A 591 -28.41 -18.55 0.41
CA GLU A 591 -28.65 -17.10 0.28
C GLU A 591 -30.12 -16.71 0.51
N PRO A 592 -30.41 -15.46 0.92
CA PRO A 592 -29.47 -14.39 1.27
C PRO A 592 -28.88 -14.54 2.68
N LEU A 593 -27.73 -13.93 2.93
CA LEU A 593 -27.15 -13.82 4.28
C LEU A 593 -28.14 -13.25 5.32
N LEU A 594 -28.08 -13.81 6.53
CA LEU A 594 -28.94 -13.45 7.65
C LEU A 594 -28.26 -12.39 8.52
N LYS A 595 -28.92 -11.25 8.75
CA LYS A 595 -28.40 -10.19 9.60
C LYS A 595 -29.05 -10.22 10.98
N VAL A 596 -28.25 -10.34 12.03
CA VAL A 596 -28.71 -10.33 13.43
C VAL A 596 -28.98 -8.90 13.87
N THR A 597 -30.17 -8.64 14.44
CA THR A 597 -30.54 -7.36 15.05
C THR A 597 -30.49 -7.41 16.57
N GLN A 598 -30.81 -8.56 17.16
CA GLN A 598 -30.81 -8.77 18.61
C GLN A 598 -30.55 -10.24 18.95
N THR A 599 -29.90 -10.48 20.09
CA THR A 599 -29.75 -11.81 20.69
C THR A 599 -30.59 -11.90 21.97
N ASN A 600 -31.20 -13.05 22.23
CA ASN A 600 -31.94 -13.34 23.46
C ASN A 600 -31.34 -14.56 24.17
N PRO A 601 -30.57 -14.34 25.26
CA PRO A 601 -29.99 -15.43 26.04
C PRO A 601 -31.01 -16.35 26.73
N ALA A 602 -32.22 -15.85 27.04
CA ALA A 602 -33.19 -16.61 27.83
C ALA A 602 -33.73 -17.85 27.09
N ASP A 603 -33.84 -17.78 25.76
CA ASP A 603 -34.34 -18.87 24.92
C ASP A 603 -33.38 -19.23 23.77
N SER A 604 -32.10 -18.82 23.88
CA SER A 604 -31.05 -19.09 22.90
C SER A 604 -31.44 -18.74 21.47
N SER A 605 -32.08 -17.59 21.27
CA SER A 605 -32.58 -17.17 19.96
C SER A 605 -31.97 -15.86 19.47
N ILE A 606 -32.00 -15.68 18.16
CA ILE A 606 -31.59 -14.46 17.46
C ILE A 606 -32.77 -13.88 16.68
N THR A 607 -32.88 -12.56 16.65
CA THR A 607 -33.82 -11.81 15.81
C THR A 607 -33.09 -11.34 14.55
N LEU A 608 -33.74 -11.47 13.40
CA LEU A 608 -33.20 -11.11 12.10
C LEU A 608 -33.78 -9.80 11.58
N ASP A 609 -32.99 -9.09 10.77
CA ASP A 609 -33.37 -7.83 10.13
C ASP A 609 -34.44 -8.02 9.03
N SER A 610 -34.45 -9.18 8.41
CA SER A 610 -35.43 -9.57 7.39
C SER A 610 -36.00 -10.96 7.71
N PRO A 611 -37.28 -11.21 7.36
CA PRO A 611 -37.86 -12.54 7.52
C PRO A 611 -37.15 -13.56 6.63
N LEU A 612 -37.14 -14.81 7.08
CA LEU A 612 -36.56 -15.92 6.33
C LEU A 612 -37.34 -16.18 5.03
N LEU A 613 -36.59 -16.53 3.98
CA LEU A 613 -37.19 -16.94 2.70
C LEU A 613 -37.58 -18.42 2.72
N ALA A 614 -38.48 -18.81 1.81
CA ALA A 614 -38.98 -20.18 1.70
C ALA A 614 -37.88 -21.28 1.68
N PRO A 615 -36.74 -21.12 0.97
CA PRO A 615 -35.65 -22.10 1.01
C PRO A 615 -35.02 -22.25 2.39
N GLN A 616 -34.85 -21.13 3.12
CA GLN A 616 -34.25 -21.11 4.45
C GLN A 616 -35.20 -21.70 5.50
N ILE A 617 -36.50 -21.39 5.39
CA ILE A 617 -37.56 -21.97 6.24
C ILE A 617 -37.63 -23.48 6.03
N ALA A 618 -37.64 -23.95 4.78
CA ALA A 618 -37.68 -25.37 4.45
C ALA A 618 -36.45 -26.10 5.00
N ALA A 619 -35.27 -25.51 4.88
CA ALA A 619 -34.03 -26.09 5.37
C ALA A 619 -34.00 -26.17 6.92
N LEU A 620 -34.47 -25.13 7.63
CA LEU A 620 -34.54 -25.12 9.10
C LEU A 620 -35.66 -26.00 9.67
N GLY A 621 -36.73 -26.22 8.91
CA GLY A 621 -37.90 -27.01 9.31
C GLY A 621 -37.79 -28.52 9.05
N ALA A 622 -36.73 -28.99 8.38
CA ALA A 622 -36.55 -30.40 8.07
C ALA A 622 -36.30 -31.24 9.35
N PRO A 623 -37.01 -32.36 9.58
CA PRO A 623 -36.86 -33.16 10.79
C PRO A 623 -35.42 -33.62 11.01
N GLY A 624 -34.81 -33.21 12.14
CA GLY A 624 -33.43 -33.56 12.49
C GLY A 624 -32.34 -32.69 11.85
N ALA A 625 -32.68 -31.66 11.07
CA ALA A 625 -31.70 -30.78 10.44
C ALA A 625 -30.98 -29.89 11.47
N ARG A 626 -29.66 -29.99 11.52
CA ARG A 626 -28.77 -29.04 12.22
C ARG A 626 -27.97 -28.29 11.17
N LEU A 627 -28.53 -27.19 10.67
CA LEU A 627 -27.84 -26.37 9.67
C LEU A 627 -26.76 -25.54 10.32
N ARG A 628 -25.57 -25.55 9.73
CA ARG A 628 -24.42 -24.83 10.29
C ARG A 628 -24.57 -23.34 10.02
N LEU A 629 -24.49 -22.55 11.08
CA LEU A 629 -24.40 -21.10 11.02
C LEU A 629 -22.93 -20.71 11.15
N ARG A 630 -22.48 -19.81 10.28
CA ARG A 630 -21.14 -19.24 10.35
C ARG A 630 -21.20 -17.76 10.03
N SER A 631 -20.45 -16.96 10.78
CA SER A 631 -20.40 -15.53 10.55
C SER A 631 -19.50 -15.15 9.36
N ARG A 632 -19.84 -14.03 8.71
CA ARG A 632 -19.21 -13.52 7.49
C ARG A 632 -18.54 -12.16 7.76
N GLU A 633 -17.40 -12.22 8.41
CA GLU A 633 -16.50 -11.08 8.58
C GLU A 633 -15.37 -11.06 7.54
N PHE A 634 -14.66 -9.94 7.47
CA PHE A 634 -13.46 -9.78 6.65
C PHE A 634 -12.24 -9.44 7.53
N ARG A 635 -11.05 -9.49 6.95
CA ARG A 635 -9.83 -8.99 7.56
C ARG A 635 -9.16 -7.94 6.71
N LEU A 636 -8.52 -6.99 7.38
CA LEU A 636 -7.71 -5.94 6.78
C LEU A 636 -6.26 -6.15 7.19
N MET A 637 -5.36 -6.16 6.22
CA MET A 637 -3.92 -6.26 6.45
C MET A 637 -3.26 -4.97 5.99
N VAL A 638 -2.38 -4.44 6.81
CA VAL A 638 -1.60 -3.23 6.54
C VAL A 638 -0.15 -3.63 6.57
N THR A 639 0.53 -3.56 5.43
CA THR A 639 1.95 -3.89 5.32
C THR A 639 2.74 -2.60 5.15
N LEU A 640 3.70 -2.34 6.02
CA LEU A 640 4.72 -1.30 5.81
C LEU A 640 5.87 -1.91 5.01
N LEU A 641 6.15 -1.35 3.84
CA LEU A 641 7.32 -1.73 3.06
C LEU A 641 8.57 -0.98 3.52
N GLN A 642 9.73 -1.59 3.35
CA GLN A 642 11.02 -0.98 3.65
C GLN A 642 11.17 0.34 2.87
N GLN A 643 11.83 1.32 3.49
CA GLN A 643 12.13 2.57 2.82
C GLN A 643 12.95 2.31 1.55
N PRO A 644 12.58 2.88 0.40
CA PRO A 644 13.36 2.76 -0.82
C PRO A 644 14.78 3.22 -0.57
N SER A 645 15.75 2.37 -0.89
CA SER A 645 17.17 2.68 -0.77
C SER A 645 17.76 2.81 -2.17
N PRO A 646 18.39 3.95 -2.53
CA PRO A 646 19.02 4.11 -3.84
C PRO A 646 20.10 3.06 -4.12
N ALA A 647 20.80 2.59 -3.07
CA ALA A 647 21.80 1.54 -3.19
C ALA A 647 21.23 0.13 -3.30
N GLN A 648 19.99 -0.11 -2.85
CA GLN A 648 19.35 -1.42 -2.86
C GLN A 648 17.88 -1.32 -3.33
N PRO A 649 17.63 -0.84 -4.56
CA PRO A 649 16.27 -0.56 -5.04
C PRO A 649 15.40 -1.83 -5.07
N TRP A 650 16.00 -3.00 -5.33
CA TRP A 650 15.30 -4.29 -5.33
C TRP A 650 14.77 -4.71 -3.94
N ARG A 651 15.20 -4.08 -2.85
CA ARG A 651 14.69 -4.34 -1.49
C ARG A 651 13.51 -3.45 -1.10
N SER A 652 13.13 -2.47 -1.92
CA SER A 652 12.04 -1.53 -1.58
C SER A 652 10.67 -2.21 -1.42
N ASP A 653 10.49 -3.41 -1.99
CA ASP A 653 9.29 -4.24 -1.81
C ASP A 653 9.36 -5.21 -0.62
N ALA A 654 10.46 -5.20 0.13
CA ALA A 654 10.60 -5.99 1.35
C ALA A 654 9.63 -5.49 2.43
N VAL A 655 9.07 -6.42 3.20
CA VAL A 655 8.17 -6.09 4.31
C VAL A 655 8.99 -5.70 5.53
N GLU A 656 8.72 -4.52 6.08
CA GLU A 656 9.29 -4.06 7.34
C GLU A 656 8.41 -4.49 8.52
N ASP A 657 7.11 -4.23 8.42
CA ASP A 657 6.13 -4.63 9.45
C ASP A 657 4.76 -4.93 8.83
N THR A 658 3.89 -5.62 9.57
CA THR A 658 2.52 -5.92 9.14
C THR A 658 1.55 -5.95 10.32
N GLU A 659 0.49 -5.15 10.22
CA GLU A 659 -0.68 -5.23 11.09
C GLU A 659 -1.79 -6.05 10.43
N VAL A 660 -2.46 -6.90 11.21
CA VAL A 660 -3.56 -7.74 10.71
C VAL A 660 -4.76 -7.61 11.63
N PHE A 661 -5.80 -6.94 11.15
CA PHE A 661 -7.08 -6.79 11.83
C PHE A 661 -8.05 -7.84 11.31
N ARG A 662 -8.31 -8.85 12.14
CA ARG A 662 -9.19 -9.99 11.80
C ARG A 662 -10.66 -9.67 12.07
N GLN A 663 -11.57 -10.56 11.65
CA GLN A 663 -13.02 -10.59 11.98
C GLN A 663 -13.69 -9.20 12.10
N LEU A 664 -13.45 -8.32 11.13
CA LEU A 664 -14.01 -6.99 11.05
C LEU A 664 -15.45 -7.03 10.51
N SER A 665 -16.28 -6.14 11.05
CA SER A 665 -17.65 -5.90 10.60
C SER A 665 -17.83 -4.48 10.07
N MET A 666 -18.76 -4.32 9.13
CA MET A 666 -19.23 -3.03 8.66
C MET A 666 -20.42 -2.49 9.45
N ASP A 667 -20.95 -3.17 10.47
CA ASP A 667 -22.08 -2.64 11.25
C ASP A 667 -21.59 -1.87 12.50
N PRO A 668 -21.96 -0.58 12.69
CA PRO A 668 -21.55 0.21 13.86
C PRO A 668 -21.99 -0.37 15.22
N ARG A 669 -23.02 -1.21 15.25
CA ARG A 669 -23.49 -1.87 16.49
C ARG A 669 -22.60 -3.02 16.91
N HIS A 670 -21.84 -3.58 15.97
CA HIS A 670 -20.90 -4.66 16.24
C HIS A 670 -19.72 -4.14 17.07
N SER A 671 -19.22 -4.96 17.99
CA SER A 671 -18.02 -4.68 18.79
C SER A 671 -16.79 -4.55 17.88
N ARG A 672 -16.72 -5.40 16.85
CA ARG A 672 -15.65 -5.44 15.84
C ARG A 672 -15.89 -4.54 14.63
N TYR A 673 -16.65 -3.45 14.81
CA TYR A 673 -16.84 -2.46 13.75
C TYR A 673 -15.49 -1.88 13.31
N VAL A 674 -15.28 -1.76 12.01
CA VAL A 674 -13.97 -1.41 11.43
C VAL A 674 -13.40 -0.09 11.96
N GLU A 675 -14.21 0.95 12.16
CA GLU A 675 -13.75 2.23 12.73
C GLU A 675 -13.37 2.13 14.21
N LYS A 676 -14.01 1.23 14.98
CA LYS A 676 -13.67 1.01 16.40
C LYS A 676 -12.36 0.24 16.56
N VAL A 677 -12.16 -0.79 15.73
CA VAL A 677 -10.99 -1.67 15.82
C VAL A 677 -9.76 -0.99 15.21
N VAL A 678 -9.85 -0.53 13.96
CA VAL A 678 -8.70 0.07 13.27
C VAL A 678 -8.47 1.51 13.77
N GLY A 679 -9.54 2.26 13.98
CA GLY A 679 -9.52 3.66 14.40
C GLY A 679 -10.08 4.59 13.34
N GLN A 680 -10.85 5.58 13.78
CA GLN A 680 -11.60 6.49 12.91
C GLN A 680 -10.74 7.69 12.46
N ILE A 681 -10.86 8.07 11.18
CA ILE A 681 -10.29 9.34 10.67
C ILE A 681 -10.99 10.52 11.38
N GLY A 682 -10.21 11.38 12.04
CA GLY A 682 -10.74 12.48 12.86
C GLY A 682 -11.44 12.03 14.15
N GLY A 683 -11.19 10.80 14.61
CA GLY A 683 -11.73 10.26 15.85
C GLY A 683 -11.13 10.89 17.13
N PRO A 684 -11.69 10.56 18.31
CA PRO A 684 -11.18 11.04 19.60
C PRO A 684 -9.73 10.60 19.83
N ILE A 685 -8.96 11.45 20.52
CA ILE A 685 -7.53 11.26 20.74
C ILE A 685 -7.28 10.59 22.09
N ARG A 686 -6.43 9.56 22.12
CA ARG A 686 -5.96 8.89 23.34
C ARG A 686 -5.02 9.78 24.15
N LEU A 687 -5.08 9.67 25.48
CA LEU A 687 -4.33 10.55 26.38
C LEU A 687 -2.81 10.32 26.37
N TYR A 688 -2.36 9.07 26.23
CA TYR A 688 -0.95 8.70 26.47
C TYR A 688 -0.02 8.88 25.27
N ASP A 689 -0.53 8.73 24.05
CA ASP A 689 0.26 8.86 22.80
C ASP A 689 -0.25 9.96 21.87
N ARG A 690 -1.37 10.61 22.24
CA ARG A 690 -2.04 11.65 21.46
C ARG A 690 -2.37 11.22 20.02
N ARG A 691 -2.63 9.93 19.81
CA ARG A 691 -3.12 9.39 18.54
C ARG A 691 -4.63 9.12 18.63
N PRO A 692 -5.38 9.15 17.51
CA PRO A 692 -6.79 8.77 17.52
C PRO A 692 -6.99 7.34 18.05
N GLU A 693 -8.12 7.07 18.69
CA GLU A 693 -8.51 5.75 19.19
C GLU A 693 -8.47 4.67 18.08
N GLY A 694 -8.26 3.41 18.48
CA GLY A 694 -8.07 2.26 17.60
C GLY A 694 -6.76 1.52 17.84
N GLU A 695 -6.67 0.30 17.31
CA GLU A 695 -5.52 -0.59 17.45
C GLU A 695 -4.38 -0.29 16.46
N SER A 696 -4.68 0.37 15.35
CA SER A 696 -3.71 0.62 14.27
C SER A 696 -2.66 1.67 14.63
N MET A 697 -1.42 1.41 14.25
CA MET A 697 -0.28 2.33 14.32
C MET A 697 0.06 2.96 12.97
N TYR A 698 -0.57 2.51 11.87
CA TYR A 698 -0.22 2.97 10.51
C TYR A 698 -1.34 3.66 9.75
N ILE A 699 -2.59 3.28 9.95
CA ILE A 699 -3.73 3.82 9.21
C ILE A 699 -4.92 4.20 10.10
N ARG A 700 -5.80 5.04 9.57
CA ARG A 700 -7.17 5.24 10.06
C ARG A 700 -8.15 4.99 8.92
N VAL A 701 -9.40 4.73 9.30
CA VAL A 701 -10.46 4.42 8.35
C VAL A 701 -11.68 5.28 8.57
N ARG A 702 -12.47 5.46 7.52
CA ARG A 702 -13.78 6.12 7.58
C ARG A 702 -14.80 5.37 6.72
N ASP A 703 -15.91 4.97 7.31
CA ASP A 703 -17.08 4.48 6.59
C ASP A 703 -17.67 5.64 5.78
N THR A 704 -17.64 5.50 4.46
CA THR A 704 -18.11 6.54 3.54
C THR A 704 -19.63 6.63 3.48
N THR A 705 -20.33 5.66 4.08
CA THR A 705 -21.80 5.65 4.14
C THR A 705 -22.25 6.72 5.12
N PRO A 706 -23.09 7.69 4.70
CA PRO A 706 -23.57 8.74 5.58
C PRO A 706 -24.36 8.15 6.76
N GLY A 707 -24.37 8.84 7.90
CA GLY A 707 -25.25 8.49 9.00
C GLY A 707 -26.74 8.73 8.66
N PRO A 708 -27.65 8.49 9.61
CA PRO A 708 -29.07 8.74 9.39
C PRO A 708 -29.31 10.22 9.05
N ALA A 709 -30.09 10.48 7.99
CA ALA A 709 -30.35 11.84 7.50
C ALA A 709 -31.07 12.72 8.53
N VAL A 710 -31.84 12.10 9.43
CA VAL A 710 -32.59 12.76 10.50
C VAL A 710 -32.47 11.90 11.77
N PRO A 711 -32.33 12.49 12.97
CA PRO A 711 -32.36 11.73 14.22
C PRO A 711 -33.61 10.83 14.31
N GLY A 712 -33.41 9.54 14.56
CA GLY A 712 -34.50 8.54 14.65
C GLY A 712 -34.84 7.82 13.35
N ALA A 713 -34.30 8.23 12.19
CA ALA A 713 -34.38 7.44 10.96
C ALA A 713 -33.50 6.19 11.04
N VAL A 714 -33.84 5.16 10.26
CA VAL A 714 -33.01 3.94 10.13
C VAL A 714 -31.65 4.33 9.56
N ASP A 715 -30.59 3.97 10.26
CA ASP A 715 -29.23 4.24 9.81
C ASP A 715 -28.90 3.36 8.59
N PRO A 716 -28.55 3.92 7.42
CA PRO A 716 -28.22 3.13 6.24
C PRO A 716 -26.99 2.22 6.46
N ARG A 717 -26.16 2.52 7.47
CA ARG A 717 -25.05 1.65 7.88
C ARG A 717 -25.51 0.32 8.46
N TRP A 718 -26.78 0.21 8.83
CA TRP A 718 -27.40 -1.05 9.27
C TRP A 718 -27.84 -1.94 8.11
N ALA A 719 -27.58 -1.61 6.85
CA ALA A 719 -27.78 -2.53 5.73
C ALA A 719 -26.79 -3.72 5.75
N VAL A 720 -27.10 -4.79 4.99
CA VAL A 720 -26.18 -5.94 4.82
C VAL A 720 -24.96 -5.51 4.02
N ARG A 721 -23.79 -5.50 4.66
CA ARG A 721 -22.51 -5.06 4.07
C ARG A 721 -21.39 -6.02 4.45
N LEU A 722 -20.90 -6.78 3.48
CA LEU A 722 -19.84 -7.80 3.66
C LEU A 722 -18.42 -7.24 3.84
N GLY A 723 -18.24 -5.93 3.69
CA GLY A 723 -16.93 -5.28 3.69
C GLY A 723 -16.37 -5.09 2.27
N PRO A 724 -15.11 -4.62 2.19
CA PRO A 724 -14.45 -4.36 0.92
C PRO A 724 -14.32 -5.59 0.03
N GLU A 725 -14.16 -5.38 -1.28
CA GLU A 725 -13.86 -6.44 -2.24
C GLU A 725 -12.48 -7.08 -1.93
N PRO A 726 -12.42 -8.42 -1.74
CA PRO A 726 -11.16 -9.11 -1.55
C PRO A 726 -10.52 -9.39 -2.91
N LEU A 727 -9.44 -8.68 -3.24
CA LEU A 727 -8.68 -8.86 -4.48
C LEU A 727 -7.45 -9.74 -4.26
N VAL A 728 -7.00 -10.43 -5.31
CA VAL A 728 -5.92 -11.43 -5.25
C VAL A 728 -4.96 -11.26 -6.42
N ASP A 729 -3.68 -11.21 -6.12
CA ASP A 729 -2.56 -11.33 -7.06
C ASP A 729 -2.25 -12.80 -7.34
N ILE A 730 -1.93 -13.12 -8.59
CA ILE A 730 -1.42 -14.44 -9.00
C ILE A 730 0.07 -14.27 -9.32
N GLN A 731 0.93 -14.98 -8.58
CA GLN A 731 2.37 -14.95 -8.81
C GLN A 731 2.74 -15.78 -10.05
N PRO A 732 3.94 -15.59 -10.65
CA PRO A 732 4.41 -16.41 -11.76
C PRO A 732 4.41 -17.93 -11.47
N SER A 733 4.47 -18.33 -10.19
CA SER A 733 4.36 -19.71 -9.73
C SER A 733 2.92 -20.27 -9.70
N GLY A 734 1.91 -19.45 -10.03
CA GLY A 734 0.49 -19.77 -9.86
C GLY A 734 -0.03 -19.59 -8.43
N LEU A 735 0.83 -19.20 -7.48
CA LEU A 735 0.41 -18.96 -6.09
C LEU A 735 -0.46 -17.71 -6.00
N ARG A 736 -1.58 -17.85 -5.28
CA ARG A 736 -2.55 -16.78 -5.04
C ARG A 736 -2.21 -16.04 -3.75
N ARG A 737 -2.22 -14.72 -3.81
CA ARG A 737 -1.85 -13.84 -2.71
C ARG A 737 -2.85 -12.68 -2.60
N PRO A 738 -3.24 -12.21 -1.40
CA PRO A 738 -4.03 -10.98 -1.30
C PRO A 738 -3.37 -9.80 -2.02
N ALA A 739 -4.18 -9.06 -2.79
CA ALA A 739 -3.73 -7.90 -3.54
C ALA A 739 -3.24 -6.80 -2.60
N ARG A 740 -2.11 -6.19 -2.94
CA ARG A 740 -1.48 -5.12 -2.15
C ARG A 740 -1.70 -3.76 -2.81
N HIS A 741 -2.77 -3.07 -2.42
CA HIS A 741 -3.05 -1.73 -2.93
C HIS A 741 -2.22 -0.68 -2.21
N ARG A 742 -1.66 0.26 -2.96
CA ARG A 742 -0.82 1.34 -2.43
C ARG A 742 -1.68 2.52 -1.96
N LEU A 743 -1.33 3.11 -0.82
CA LEU A 743 -1.76 4.46 -0.46
C LEU A 743 -0.95 5.48 -1.26
N THR A 744 -1.57 6.57 -1.70
CA THR A 744 -0.89 7.60 -2.50
C THR A 744 -1.22 9.00 -1.98
N GLY A 745 -0.43 9.99 -2.39
CA GLY A 745 -0.66 11.40 -2.08
C GLY A 745 -0.08 11.86 -0.75
N GLY A 746 0.77 11.05 -0.10
CA GLY A 746 1.49 11.49 1.08
C GLY A 746 2.54 12.55 0.73
N ASP A 747 2.55 13.66 1.45
CA ASP A 747 3.52 14.75 1.28
C ASP A 747 3.90 15.32 2.65
N ASP A 748 5.19 15.52 2.89
CA ASP A 748 5.73 16.14 4.09
C ASP A 748 5.63 17.69 4.04
N GLY A 749 5.25 18.27 2.90
CA GLY A 749 5.05 19.70 2.72
C GLY A 749 6.36 20.49 2.75
N LEU A 750 7.49 19.84 2.45
CA LEU A 750 8.84 20.41 2.62
C LEU A 750 9.06 21.67 1.78
N ALA A 751 8.42 21.77 0.61
CA ALA A 751 8.50 22.94 -0.26
C ALA A 751 7.93 24.22 0.38
N MET A 752 6.97 24.08 1.30
CA MET A 752 6.32 25.18 2.01
C MET A 752 6.77 25.29 3.47
N LEU A 753 7.74 24.47 3.90
CA LEU A 753 8.26 24.49 5.26
C LEU A 753 9.17 25.70 5.46
N THR A 754 8.86 26.51 6.47
CA THR A 754 9.59 27.74 6.81
C THR A 754 10.01 27.74 8.27
N ASP A 755 10.78 28.76 8.64
CA ASP A 755 11.17 28.95 10.03
C ASP A 755 9.97 29.25 10.94
N LEU A 756 8.89 29.81 10.40
CA LEU A 756 7.64 30.06 11.14
C LEU A 756 7.01 28.77 11.68
N ASP A 757 7.19 27.64 11.00
CA ASP A 757 6.70 26.34 11.48
C ASP A 757 7.44 25.88 12.75
N TYR A 758 8.72 26.24 12.88
CA TYR A 758 9.53 25.98 14.08
C TYR A 758 9.21 26.96 15.22
N LEU A 759 9.04 28.24 14.91
CA LEU A 759 8.58 29.24 15.88
C LEU A 759 7.21 28.83 16.44
N GLY A 760 6.32 28.39 15.56
CA GLY A 760 4.99 27.94 15.89
C GLY A 760 4.13 29.04 16.50
N GLN A 761 3.21 28.64 17.37
CA GLN A 761 2.25 29.53 18.01
C GLN A 761 2.05 29.10 19.45
N ASP A 762 2.15 30.06 20.37
CA ASP A 762 1.72 29.87 21.76
C ASP A 762 0.21 30.12 21.86
N ASP A 763 -0.48 29.28 22.62
CA ASP A 763 -1.93 29.31 22.81
C ASP A 763 -2.28 29.18 24.30
N ARG A 764 -3.45 29.71 24.66
CA ARG A 764 -3.99 29.60 26.03
C ARG A 764 -4.36 28.15 26.34
N ASP A 765 -4.85 27.42 25.34
CA ASP A 765 -5.07 25.98 25.43
C ASP A 765 -3.75 25.25 25.13
N PRO A 766 -3.16 24.54 26.11
CA PRO A 766 -1.93 23.77 25.92
C PRO A 766 -1.97 22.81 24.72
N VAL A 767 -3.14 22.29 24.35
CA VAL A 767 -3.29 21.32 23.25
C VAL A 767 -3.07 21.97 21.88
N ASN A 768 -3.31 23.27 21.75
CA ASN A 768 -3.20 24.01 20.49
C ASN A 768 -1.83 24.67 20.28
N ARG A 769 -0.90 24.52 21.23
CA ARG A 769 0.47 25.03 21.08
C ARG A 769 1.20 24.32 19.94
N ARG A 770 1.95 25.08 19.14
CA ARG A 770 2.72 24.60 18.00
C ARG A 770 4.17 25.04 18.09
N GLY A 771 5.09 24.33 17.43
CA GLY A 771 6.50 24.69 17.39
C GLY A 771 7.21 24.61 18.75
N ILE A 772 8.20 25.49 18.96
CA ILE A 772 8.95 25.63 20.21
C ILE A 772 8.02 25.82 21.45
N PRO A 773 6.95 26.65 21.41
CA PRO A 773 5.99 26.77 22.51
C PRO A 773 5.35 25.45 22.98
N ALA A 774 5.23 24.42 22.13
CA ALA A 774 4.65 23.14 22.55
C ALA A 774 5.42 22.49 23.71
N MET A 775 6.73 22.74 23.83
CA MET A 775 7.54 22.25 24.95
C MET A 775 7.13 22.84 26.30
N LYS A 776 6.41 23.99 26.33
CA LYS A 776 5.87 24.57 27.57
C LYS A 776 4.89 23.63 28.29
N ASN A 777 4.36 22.62 27.60
CA ASN A 777 3.45 21.62 28.15
C ASN A 777 4.13 20.62 29.10
N VAL A 778 5.46 20.56 29.10
CA VAL A 778 6.23 19.59 29.90
C VAL A 778 7.17 20.34 30.82
N ASP A 779 6.86 20.33 32.12
CA ASP A 779 7.59 21.15 33.07
C ASP A 779 9.00 20.68 33.41
N GLU A 780 9.28 19.40 33.20
CA GLU A 780 10.54 18.76 33.56
C GLU A 780 11.69 19.01 32.58
N ILE A 781 11.41 19.61 31.41
CA ILE A 781 12.41 19.91 30.38
C ILE A 781 13.40 20.94 30.93
N SER A 782 14.67 20.55 30.99
CA SER A 782 15.76 21.38 31.53
C SER A 782 16.78 21.82 30.47
N ILE A 783 16.92 21.06 29.38
CA ILE A 783 17.87 21.34 28.29
C ILE A 783 17.22 21.13 26.93
N VAL A 784 17.43 22.04 25.98
CA VAL A 784 16.71 22.02 24.69
C VAL A 784 17.59 22.31 23.49
N ALA A 785 17.22 21.79 22.32
CA ALA A 785 17.85 22.08 21.04
C ALA A 785 16.85 22.03 19.87
N VAL A 786 17.18 22.73 18.78
CA VAL A 786 16.54 22.57 17.47
C VAL A 786 17.63 22.15 16.47
N PRO A 787 17.94 20.84 16.37
CA PRO A 787 19.15 20.39 15.70
C PRO A 787 19.23 20.81 14.22
N GLY A 788 20.31 21.51 13.86
CA GLY A 788 20.63 21.88 12.48
C GLY A 788 19.90 23.12 11.94
N ILE A 789 18.96 23.70 12.69
CA ILE A 789 18.30 24.94 12.31
C ILE A 789 19.04 26.12 12.95
N VAL A 790 19.83 26.82 12.13
CA VAL A 790 20.79 27.84 12.56
C VAL A 790 20.35 29.27 12.26
N SER A 791 19.12 29.47 11.79
CA SER A 791 18.61 30.80 11.53
C SER A 791 18.46 31.61 12.82
N GLU A 792 18.73 32.91 12.72
CA GLU A 792 18.67 33.83 13.86
C GLU A 792 17.29 33.81 14.53
N GLN A 793 16.22 33.76 13.73
CA GLN A 793 14.85 33.74 14.23
C GLN A 793 14.55 32.50 15.08
N VAL A 794 14.94 31.31 14.62
CA VAL A 794 14.65 30.06 15.35
C VAL A 794 15.53 29.92 16.59
N GLN A 795 16.84 30.22 16.48
CA GLN A 795 17.73 30.19 17.64
C GLN A 795 17.36 31.26 18.66
N GLY A 796 16.99 32.47 18.22
CA GLY A 796 16.47 33.53 19.08
C GLY A 796 15.17 33.13 19.79
N ALA A 797 14.25 32.47 19.09
CA ALA A 797 13.02 31.95 19.70
C ALA A 797 13.32 30.83 20.73
N LEU A 798 14.29 29.96 20.48
CA LEU A 798 14.71 28.94 21.44
C LEU A 798 15.36 29.56 22.70
N VAL A 799 16.18 30.60 22.52
CA VAL A 799 16.75 31.38 23.62
C VAL A 799 15.64 32.04 24.44
N GLY A 800 14.73 32.76 23.78
CA GLY A 800 13.59 33.40 24.42
C GLY A 800 12.71 32.41 25.19
N HIS A 801 12.46 31.22 24.62
CA HIS A 801 11.77 30.14 25.31
C HIS A 801 12.48 29.74 26.62
N CYS A 802 13.80 29.63 26.61
CA CYS A 802 14.58 29.28 27.80
C CYS A 802 14.55 30.37 28.87
N GLU A 803 14.60 31.64 28.46
CA GLU A 803 14.50 32.80 29.34
C GLU A 803 13.11 32.89 29.99
N GLU A 804 12.04 32.73 29.20
CA GLU A 804 10.65 32.71 29.67
C GLU A 804 10.38 31.57 30.66
N ARG A 805 10.86 30.36 30.34
CA ARG A 805 10.73 29.18 31.21
C ARG A 805 11.58 29.25 32.47
N ARG A 806 12.54 30.18 32.52
CA ARG A 806 13.54 30.44 33.58
C ARG A 806 14.51 29.31 33.85
N TYR A 807 14.04 28.07 33.96
CA TYR A 807 14.79 26.88 34.41
C TYR A 807 15.20 25.95 33.26
N CYS A 808 15.36 26.51 32.06
CA CYS A 808 15.71 25.77 30.85
C CYS A 808 16.99 26.34 30.23
N PHE A 809 17.76 25.51 29.53
CA PHE A 809 19.03 25.92 28.91
C PHE A 809 19.12 25.43 27.46
N ALA A 810 19.40 26.33 26.52
CA ALA A 810 19.50 26.04 25.10
C ALA A 810 20.92 25.61 24.70
N VAL A 811 21.00 24.60 23.85
CA VAL A 811 22.21 24.19 23.14
C VAL A 811 22.04 24.56 21.67
N LEU A 812 22.86 25.50 21.21
CA LEU A 812 22.81 26.05 19.87
C LEU A 812 23.90 25.45 18.98
N ASP A 813 23.56 25.19 17.74
CA ASP A 813 24.50 24.77 16.71
C ASP A 813 25.18 25.98 16.07
N GLY A 814 26.48 25.87 15.81
CA GLY A 814 27.20 26.79 14.93
C GLY A 814 26.65 26.73 13.49
N PRO A 815 27.10 27.63 12.60
CA PRO A 815 26.56 27.75 11.25
C PRO A 815 26.72 26.46 10.45
N ALA A 816 25.73 26.18 9.60
CA ALA A 816 25.67 24.99 8.77
C ALA A 816 26.58 25.12 7.52
N PRO A 817 27.20 24.02 7.04
CA PRO A 817 27.91 24.03 5.77
C PRO A 817 26.98 24.43 4.61
N PRO A 818 27.49 25.10 3.55
CA PRO A 818 28.90 25.43 3.31
C PRO A 818 29.40 26.71 3.98
N ASN A 819 28.53 27.49 4.63
CA ASN A 819 28.86 28.79 5.21
C ASN A 819 29.29 28.65 6.68
N ASP A 820 30.30 27.82 6.94
CA ASP A 820 30.71 27.37 8.27
C ASP A 820 32.14 27.76 8.67
N ALA A 821 32.66 28.85 8.13
CA ALA A 821 33.98 29.36 8.47
C ALA A 821 34.02 29.99 9.88
N ILE A 822 35.23 30.24 10.38
CA ILE A 822 35.46 30.87 11.69
C ILE A 822 34.75 32.23 11.79
N ALA A 823 34.78 33.04 10.72
CA ALA A 823 34.10 34.33 10.68
C ALA A 823 32.56 34.16 10.78
N ASP A 824 32.00 33.14 10.13
CA ASP A 824 30.56 32.89 10.12
C ASP A 824 30.05 32.52 11.51
N VAL A 825 30.78 31.67 12.24
CA VAL A 825 30.39 31.30 13.61
C VAL A 825 30.54 32.47 14.59
N GLN A 826 31.54 33.34 14.38
CA GLN A 826 31.67 34.58 15.16
C GLN A 826 30.51 35.54 14.89
N ALA A 827 30.09 35.68 13.63
CA ALA A 827 28.94 36.50 13.25
C ALA A 827 27.63 35.97 13.84
N LEU A 828 27.35 34.66 13.68
CA LEU A 828 26.17 34.03 14.27
C LEU A 828 26.10 34.24 15.78
N ARG A 829 27.24 34.07 16.46
CA ARG A 829 27.34 34.25 17.91
C ARG A 829 27.02 35.67 18.36
N GLN A 830 27.37 36.70 17.58
CA GLN A 830 27.16 38.11 17.96
C GLN A 830 25.67 38.50 18.06
N ASN A 831 24.77 37.70 17.48
CA ASN A 831 23.33 37.97 17.48
C ASN A 831 22.66 37.78 18.86
N PHE A 832 23.36 37.16 19.81
CA PHE A 832 22.76 36.75 21.09
C PHE A 832 23.60 37.21 22.29
N ASP A 833 22.96 37.61 23.38
CA ASP A 833 23.62 37.81 24.68
C ASP A 833 22.68 37.31 25.79
N THR A 834 22.92 36.08 26.25
CA THR A 834 22.05 35.42 27.22
C THR A 834 22.83 34.52 28.16
N ARG A 835 22.29 34.36 29.37
CA ARG A 835 22.80 33.41 30.35
C ARG A 835 22.25 32.00 30.11
N HIS A 836 21.27 31.82 29.23
CA HIS A 836 20.51 30.57 29.09
C HIS A 836 20.89 29.74 27.87
N ALA A 837 22.02 30.04 27.21
CA ALA A 837 22.43 29.28 26.03
C ALA A 837 23.95 29.10 25.89
N ALA A 838 24.34 28.10 25.11
CA ALA A 838 25.72 27.85 24.69
C ALA A 838 25.77 27.42 23.21
N VAL A 839 26.75 27.94 22.46
CA VAL A 839 26.97 27.61 21.04
C VAL A 839 28.13 26.62 20.90
N TYR A 840 27.95 25.60 20.06
CA TYR A 840 28.93 24.56 19.77
C TYR A 840 29.36 24.53 18.30
N TYR A 841 30.68 24.44 18.08
CA TYR A 841 31.31 24.44 16.76
C TYR A 841 32.55 23.51 16.78
N PRO A 842 32.94 22.85 15.67
CA PRO A 842 32.26 22.75 14.39
C PRO A 842 31.23 21.62 14.34
N TRP A 843 30.56 21.50 13.20
CA TRP A 843 29.69 20.36 12.90
C TRP A 843 30.47 19.04 12.91
N LEU A 844 29.79 17.96 13.31
CA LEU A 844 30.35 16.62 13.41
C LEU A 844 30.22 15.92 12.06
N THR A 845 30.95 14.83 11.84
CA THR A 845 30.76 13.98 10.67
C THR A 845 30.46 12.54 11.04
N ILE A 846 29.60 11.90 10.25
CA ILE A 846 29.28 10.47 10.29
C ILE A 846 29.33 9.89 8.88
N PRO A 847 29.51 8.57 8.73
CA PRO A 847 29.26 7.90 7.45
C PRO A 847 27.79 8.08 7.09
N ASP A 848 27.52 8.35 5.81
CA ASP A 848 26.16 8.41 5.29
C ASP A 848 25.41 7.10 5.64
N PRO A 849 24.32 7.18 6.42
CA PRO A 849 23.56 5.99 6.81
C PRO A 849 22.71 5.43 5.67
N MET A 850 22.47 6.21 4.61
CA MET A 850 21.70 5.82 3.42
C MET A 850 22.51 6.13 2.14
N PRO A 851 23.71 5.55 1.98
CA PRO A 851 24.59 5.90 0.87
C PRO A 851 23.95 5.46 -0.45
N GLY A 852 24.05 6.30 -1.48
CA GLY A 852 23.63 5.91 -2.84
C GLY A 852 24.48 4.79 -3.44
N ASN A 853 25.71 4.59 -2.94
CA ASN A 853 26.62 3.53 -3.35
C ASN A 853 27.33 2.92 -2.14
N LEU A 854 27.10 1.63 -1.88
CA LEU A 854 27.72 0.89 -0.75
C LEU A 854 29.24 0.77 -0.86
N SER A 855 29.81 0.91 -2.06
CA SER A 855 31.26 0.88 -2.27
C SER A 855 31.94 2.22 -1.95
N ALA A 856 31.18 3.31 -1.83
CA ALA A 856 31.69 4.66 -1.61
C ALA A 856 30.81 5.41 -0.60
N ILE A 857 30.97 5.10 0.68
CA ILE A 857 30.23 5.73 1.77
C ILE A 857 30.82 7.12 2.06
N THR A 858 30.10 8.17 1.68
CA THR A 858 30.49 9.56 1.93
C THR A 858 30.36 9.90 3.41
N GLN A 859 31.11 10.90 3.87
CA GLN A 859 30.96 11.44 5.22
C GLN A 859 30.04 12.65 5.16
N ILE A 860 28.94 12.65 5.92
CA ILE A 860 27.97 13.74 5.96
C ILE A 860 28.14 14.57 7.24
N PRO A 861 28.02 15.91 7.17
CA PRO A 861 28.04 16.76 8.34
C PRO A 861 26.70 16.69 9.09
N ILE A 862 26.75 16.68 10.42
CA ILE A 862 25.58 16.71 11.31
C ILE A 862 25.76 17.72 12.45
N PRO A 863 24.67 18.32 12.96
CA PRO A 863 24.73 19.29 14.05
C PRO A 863 25.20 18.66 15.38
N PRO A 864 26.03 19.36 16.17
CA PRO A 864 26.52 18.85 17.45
C PRO A 864 25.48 18.87 18.59
N SER A 865 24.42 19.68 18.51
CA SER A 865 23.48 19.93 19.61
C SER A 865 22.88 18.65 20.22
N GLY A 866 22.46 17.68 19.41
CA GLY A 866 21.94 16.40 19.91
C GLY A 866 22.96 15.61 20.74
N HIS A 867 24.20 15.55 20.27
CA HIS A 867 25.31 14.90 20.98
C HIS A 867 25.63 15.66 22.28
N MET A 868 25.61 16.99 22.23
CA MET A 868 25.89 17.85 23.38
C MET A 868 24.83 17.73 24.46
N LEU A 869 23.54 17.65 24.11
CA LEU A 869 22.48 17.36 25.07
C LEU A 869 22.69 16.01 25.76
N GLY A 870 23.15 14.99 25.01
CA GLY A 870 23.51 13.69 25.56
C GLY A 870 24.69 13.77 26.53
N ILE A 871 25.73 14.55 26.19
CA ILE A 871 26.90 14.79 27.05
C ILE A 871 26.52 15.56 28.31
N TYR A 872 25.65 16.56 28.21
CA TYR A 872 25.12 17.30 29.36
C TYR A 872 24.39 16.34 30.30
N ALA A 873 23.45 15.56 29.77
CA ALA A 873 22.70 14.58 30.55
C ALA A 873 23.63 13.55 31.21
N ARG A 874 24.60 13.00 30.47
CA ARG A 874 25.59 12.06 31.00
C ARG A 874 26.43 12.67 32.13
N THR A 875 26.98 13.86 31.90
CA THR A 875 27.83 14.55 32.88
C THR A 875 27.06 14.80 34.17
N ASP A 876 25.81 15.27 34.05
CA ASP A 876 24.96 15.53 35.20
C ASP A 876 24.63 14.26 35.99
N ILE A 877 24.33 13.17 35.30
CA ILE A 877 23.99 11.88 35.93
C ILE A 877 25.23 11.27 36.63
N GLU A 878 26.40 11.34 36.01
CA GLU A 878 27.61 10.68 36.50
C GLU A 878 28.40 11.52 37.51
N ARG A 879 28.37 12.85 37.38
CA ARG A 879 29.25 13.78 38.12
C ARG A 879 28.52 14.95 38.76
N GLY A 880 27.25 15.17 38.44
CA GLY A 880 26.45 16.31 38.90
C GLY A 880 26.60 17.55 38.01
N VAL A 881 25.57 18.40 38.02
CA VAL A 881 25.42 19.58 37.15
C VAL A 881 26.54 20.63 37.31
N HIS A 882 27.22 20.62 38.46
CA HIS A 882 28.34 21.53 38.76
C HIS A 882 29.62 21.18 37.99
N LYS A 883 29.73 19.97 37.42
CA LYS A 883 30.85 19.58 36.56
C LYS A 883 30.66 20.17 35.16
N ALA A 884 31.65 20.92 34.68
CA ALA A 884 31.66 21.43 33.30
C ALA A 884 31.59 20.26 32.28
N PRO A 885 30.65 20.28 31.31
CA PRO A 885 30.52 19.27 30.26
C PRO A 885 31.57 19.46 29.15
N ALA A 886 32.84 19.59 29.56
CA ALA A 886 34.02 19.71 28.71
C ALA A 886 35.07 18.67 29.11
N ASN A 887 36.03 18.45 28.19
CA ASN A 887 36.95 17.30 28.20
C ASN A 887 36.20 15.95 28.12
N GLU A 888 34.98 15.97 27.57
CA GLU A 888 34.14 14.79 27.39
C GLU A 888 34.32 14.21 25.99
N VAL A 889 34.34 12.89 25.88
CA VAL A 889 34.43 12.20 24.57
C VAL A 889 33.07 12.29 23.87
N VAL A 890 33.09 12.67 22.60
CA VAL A 890 31.91 12.65 21.73
C VAL A 890 31.81 11.27 21.09
N ARG A 891 30.75 10.53 21.44
CA ARG A 891 30.51 9.16 20.96
C ARG A 891 29.65 9.18 19.70
N GLY A 892 29.81 8.17 18.83
CA GLY A 892 28.93 7.94 17.68
C GLY A 892 29.31 8.69 16.39
N ILE A 893 30.50 9.30 16.34
CA ILE A 893 30.98 10.10 15.20
C ILE A 893 32.30 9.58 14.62
N THR A 894 32.59 9.94 13.38
CA THR A 894 33.85 9.61 12.69
C THR A 894 34.83 10.77 12.63
N GLY A 895 34.34 12.01 12.69
CA GLY A 895 35.19 13.19 12.55
C GLY A 895 34.48 14.51 12.82
N LEU A 896 35.16 15.58 12.42
CA LEU A 896 34.71 16.96 12.48
C LEU A 896 34.78 17.55 11.08
N ARG A 897 33.88 18.49 10.80
CA ARG A 897 33.87 19.21 9.52
C ARG A 897 35.10 20.11 9.37
N HIS A 898 35.48 20.80 10.44
CA HIS A 898 36.68 21.61 10.54
C HIS A 898 37.61 21.04 11.61
N PHE A 899 38.90 20.91 11.28
CA PHE A 899 39.91 20.52 12.26
C PHE A 899 40.55 21.77 12.83
N LEU A 900 40.11 22.13 14.04
CA LEU A 900 40.62 23.34 14.69
C LEU A 900 41.96 23.08 15.37
N ASN A 901 42.89 24.01 15.25
CA ASN A 901 44.15 24.04 15.99
C ASN A 901 44.06 24.97 17.21
N LYS A 902 45.11 25.01 18.03
CA LYS A 902 45.11 25.79 19.28
C LYS A 902 44.92 27.29 19.03
N SER A 903 45.59 27.86 18.03
CA SER A 903 45.48 29.29 17.69
C SER A 903 44.07 29.69 17.27
N GLU A 904 43.36 28.85 16.51
CA GLU A 904 41.97 29.12 16.11
C GLU A 904 41.03 29.07 17.33
N GLN A 905 41.25 28.11 18.23
CA GLN A 905 40.52 28.06 19.49
C GLN A 905 40.79 29.30 20.37
N ASP A 906 42.03 29.79 20.40
CA ASP A 906 42.41 30.98 21.18
C ASP A 906 41.69 32.26 20.68
N ILE A 907 41.09 32.22 19.48
CA ILE A 907 40.25 33.30 18.93
C ILE A 907 38.76 33.07 19.23
N LEU A 908 38.30 31.82 19.18
CA LEU A 908 36.89 31.44 19.32
C LEU A 908 36.40 31.39 20.77
N ASN A 909 37.24 30.92 21.69
CA ASN A 909 36.81 30.65 23.07
C ASN A 909 36.79 31.91 23.97
N PRO A 910 37.76 32.86 23.93
CA PRO A 910 37.74 34.08 24.74
C PRO A 910 36.50 34.97 24.54
N TYR A 911 36.14 35.76 25.56
CA TYR A 911 35.17 36.85 25.40
C TYR A 911 35.75 37.87 24.39
N PRO A 912 34.96 38.42 23.45
CA PRO A 912 33.49 38.37 23.36
C PRO A 912 32.88 37.15 22.65
N SER A 913 33.70 36.30 22.01
CA SER A 913 33.21 35.17 21.22
C SER A 913 32.52 34.10 22.08
N ASN A 914 33.13 33.59 23.16
CA ASN A 914 32.53 32.55 24.01
C ASN A 914 31.98 31.31 23.25
N ILE A 915 32.64 30.89 22.16
CA ILE A 915 32.22 29.74 21.35
C ILE A 915 32.89 28.46 21.89
N ASN A 916 32.10 27.41 22.09
CA ASN A 916 32.61 26.12 22.57
C ASN A 916 33.07 25.25 21.42
N VAL A 917 34.38 24.96 21.38
CA VAL A 917 34.96 24.15 20.30
C VAL A 917 34.95 22.65 20.60
N ILE A 918 34.67 21.84 19.59
CA ILE A 918 34.90 20.40 19.58
C ILE A 918 36.21 20.14 18.83
N ARG A 919 37.08 19.33 19.42
CA ARG A 919 38.49 19.20 19.02
C ARG A 919 38.86 17.75 18.79
N ASP A 920 39.62 17.53 17.72
CA ASP A 920 40.23 16.23 17.47
C ASP A 920 41.55 16.09 18.23
N PHE A 921 41.56 15.22 19.24
CA PHE A 921 42.77 14.82 19.97
C PHE A 921 43.14 13.35 19.69
N ARG A 922 42.66 12.75 18.60
CA ARG A 922 43.12 11.43 18.16
C ARG A 922 44.63 11.36 17.91
N PRO A 923 45.31 12.40 17.38
CA PRO A 923 46.78 12.41 17.30
C PRO A 923 47.47 12.23 18.66
N ASP A 924 46.82 12.65 19.74
CA ASP A 924 47.30 12.53 21.13
C ASP A 924 46.72 11.29 21.86
N ASN A 925 46.11 10.34 21.14
CA ASN A 925 45.42 9.16 21.70
C ASN A 925 44.27 9.51 22.69
N ARG A 926 43.62 10.66 22.53
CA ARG A 926 42.56 11.13 23.46
C ARG A 926 41.16 11.21 22.84
N ALA A 927 40.96 10.69 21.64
CA ALA A 927 39.69 10.75 20.89
C ALA A 927 39.21 12.19 20.60
N ILE A 928 38.06 12.33 19.94
CA ILE A 928 37.41 13.63 19.70
C ILE A 928 36.70 14.07 20.98
N ARG A 929 36.95 15.31 21.42
CA ARG A 929 36.44 15.82 22.70
C ARG A 929 35.80 17.19 22.58
N VAL A 930 34.80 17.42 23.41
CA VAL A 930 34.30 18.77 23.69
C VAL A 930 35.35 19.52 24.50
N TRP A 931 35.72 20.72 24.05
CA TRP A 931 36.84 21.48 24.59
C TRP A 931 36.49 22.95 24.86
N GLY A 932 35.28 23.16 25.38
CA GLY A 932 34.76 24.45 25.88
C GLY A 932 33.46 24.23 26.66
N ALA A 933 33.19 25.10 27.65
CA ALA A 933 31.96 25.08 28.46
C ALA A 933 31.53 26.50 28.89
N ARG A 934 31.56 27.44 27.95
CA ARG A 934 31.16 28.84 28.13
C ARG A 934 29.73 29.10 27.68
N VAL A 935 29.11 30.05 28.36
CA VAL A 935 27.77 30.59 28.05
C VAL A 935 27.93 31.79 27.13
N ILE A 936 26.95 32.00 26.26
CA ILE A 936 26.95 33.14 25.33
C ILE A 936 26.52 34.45 25.99
N THR A 937 27.17 34.80 27.10
CA THR A 937 26.86 35.99 27.93
C THR A 937 28.02 36.99 27.99
N SER A 938 27.68 38.28 28.14
CA SER A 938 28.60 39.35 28.54
C SER A 938 28.84 39.42 30.05
N ASP A 939 28.03 38.74 30.86
CA ASP A 939 28.15 38.73 32.32
C ASP A 939 29.26 37.77 32.80
N PRO A 940 30.35 38.27 33.42
CA PRO A 940 31.47 37.43 33.84
C PRO A 940 31.11 36.44 34.96
N ASP A 941 30.06 36.69 35.75
CA ASP A 941 29.65 35.80 36.84
C ASP A 941 29.01 34.51 36.32
N TYR A 942 28.35 34.59 35.16
CA TYR A 942 27.69 33.46 34.50
C TYR A 942 28.48 32.92 33.30
N LYS A 943 29.78 33.19 33.24
CA LYS A 943 30.67 32.78 32.14
C LYS A 943 30.59 31.29 31.79
N TYR A 944 30.39 30.41 32.77
CA TYR A 944 30.48 28.95 32.59
C TYR A 944 29.13 28.25 32.61
N VAL A 945 28.97 27.26 31.72
CA VAL A 945 27.76 26.44 31.59
C VAL A 945 27.42 25.73 32.91
N SER A 946 28.42 25.14 33.57
CA SER A 946 28.21 24.44 34.84
C SER A 946 27.73 25.36 35.95
N VAL A 947 28.27 26.59 36.02
CA VAL A 947 27.85 27.58 37.01
C VAL A 947 26.40 27.98 36.77
N ARG A 948 26.03 28.32 35.53
CA ARG A 948 24.63 28.68 35.24
C ARG A 948 23.68 27.52 35.52
N ARG A 949 23.97 26.32 35.00
CA ARG A 949 23.08 25.16 35.17
C ARG A 949 22.95 24.73 36.63
N LEU A 950 24.00 24.90 37.44
CA LEU A 950 23.93 24.72 38.90
C LEU A 950 22.97 25.73 39.55
N MET A 951 23.04 27.01 39.17
CA MET A 951 22.12 28.03 39.69
C MET A 951 20.67 27.72 39.31
N LEU A 952 20.42 27.37 38.03
CA LEU A 952 19.09 26.95 37.57
C LEU A 952 18.55 25.76 38.37
N PHE A 953 19.40 24.77 38.64
CA PHE A 953 19.06 23.59 39.42
C PHE A 953 18.71 23.94 40.88
N ILE A 954 19.50 24.80 41.53
CA ILE A 954 19.25 25.25 42.91
C ILE A 954 17.93 26.01 42.98
N GLU A 955 17.74 27.00 42.10
CA GLU A 955 16.53 27.82 42.05
C GLU A 955 15.28 26.96 41.82
N LYS A 956 15.31 26.03 40.86
CA LYS A 956 14.18 25.13 40.56
C LYS A 956 13.89 24.17 41.71
N SER A 957 14.92 23.62 42.35
CA SER A 957 14.76 22.68 43.47
C SER A 957 14.11 23.37 44.67
N ILE A 958 14.53 24.61 44.98
CA ILE A 958 13.91 25.40 46.05
C ILE A 958 12.46 25.73 45.68
N GLU A 959 12.19 26.29 44.50
CA GLU A 959 10.83 26.65 44.06
C GLU A 959 9.85 25.47 44.15
N ARG A 960 10.23 24.29 43.61
CA ARG A 960 9.36 23.11 43.57
C ARG A 960 8.98 22.60 44.96
N ASN A 961 9.85 22.77 45.95
CA ASN A 961 9.67 22.20 47.28
C ASN A 961 9.16 23.21 48.32
N MET A 962 9.13 24.51 48.02
CA MET A 962 8.72 25.56 48.97
C MET A 962 7.24 25.97 48.86
N ASN A 963 6.42 25.23 48.12
CA ASN A 963 4.98 25.52 47.99
C ASN A 963 4.21 25.48 49.33
N TRP A 964 4.67 24.68 50.30
CA TRP A 964 4.03 24.59 51.63
C TRP A 964 4.14 25.89 52.45
N VAL A 965 5.06 26.80 52.11
CA VAL A 965 5.24 28.08 52.81
C VAL A 965 4.08 29.05 52.54
N VAL A 966 3.37 28.85 51.43
CA VAL A 966 2.29 29.74 51.00
C VAL A 966 1.07 29.56 51.92
N PHE A 967 0.53 30.67 52.43
CA PHE A 967 -0.58 30.73 53.39
C PHE A 967 -0.27 30.27 54.83
N GLU A 968 0.99 30.01 55.15
CA GLU A 968 1.42 29.81 56.54
C GLU A 968 1.47 31.15 57.31
N PRO A 969 1.30 31.13 58.65
CA PRO A 969 1.50 32.33 59.48
C PRO A 969 2.91 32.91 59.28
N ASN A 970 2.98 34.15 58.77
CA ASN A 970 4.24 34.83 58.44
C ASN A 970 4.94 35.37 59.69
N ASP A 971 5.55 34.48 60.48
CA ASP A 971 6.28 34.79 61.71
C ASP A 971 7.57 33.92 61.85
N GLU A 972 8.41 34.20 62.84
CA GLU A 972 9.72 33.56 63.05
C GLU A 972 9.72 32.02 63.00
N PRO A 973 8.70 31.29 63.51
CA PRO A 973 8.65 29.83 63.39
C PRO A 973 8.64 29.34 61.94
N LEU A 974 7.98 30.06 61.02
CA LEU A 974 7.99 29.75 59.59
C LEU A 974 9.36 30.06 58.98
N TRP A 975 9.93 31.22 59.31
CA TRP A 975 11.23 31.66 58.79
C TRP A 975 12.35 30.70 59.21
N SER A 976 12.33 30.23 60.45
CA SER A 976 13.26 29.23 60.98
C SER A 976 13.15 27.88 60.26
N ARG A 977 11.91 27.39 60.03
CA ARG A 977 11.66 26.15 59.25
C ARG A 977 12.18 26.28 57.82
N LEU A 978 11.94 27.42 57.17
CA LEU A 978 12.45 27.70 55.81
C LEU A 978 13.99 27.72 55.78
N ARG A 979 14.61 28.42 56.72
CA ARG A 979 16.07 28.52 56.84
C ARG A 979 16.69 27.13 57.04
N LEU A 980 16.10 26.30 57.89
CA LEU A 980 16.60 24.95 58.16
C LEU A 980 16.50 24.03 56.93
N ALA A 981 15.39 24.09 56.19
CA ALA A 981 15.20 23.30 54.97
C ALA A 981 16.19 23.67 53.86
N ILE A 982 16.36 24.97 53.59
CA ILE A 982 17.29 25.45 52.55
C ILE A 982 18.74 25.18 52.96
N THR A 983 19.11 25.42 54.23
CA THR A 983 20.45 25.11 54.74
C THR A 983 20.77 23.63 54.59
N GLY A 984 19.87 22.73 54.98
CA GLY A 984 20.09 21.27 54.84
C GLY A 984 20.35 20.85 53.38
N PHE A 985 19.61 21.43 52.43
CA PHE A 985 19.82 21.21 51.00
C PHE A 985 21.18 21.70 50.52
N LEU A 986 21.53 22.95 50.81
CA LEU A 986 22.81 23.55 50.37
C LEU A 986 24.02 22.89 51.04
N THR A 987 23.90 22.44 52.29
CA THR A 987 24.92 21.62 52.96
C THR A 987 25.16 20.31 52.22
N THR A 988 24.09 19.66 51.73
CA THR A 988 24.22 18.43 50.93
C THR A 988 24.94 18.71 49.60
N LEU A 989 24.63 19.82 48.94
CA LEU A 989 25.33 20.23 47.72
C LEU A 989 26.80 20.56 47.96
N TRP A 990 27.13 21.23 49.07
CA TRP A 990 28.49 21.53 49.46
C TRP A 990 29.30 20.25 49.75
N HIS A 991 28.74 19.30 50.52
CA HIS A 991 29.40 18.02 50.76
C HIS A 991 29.64 17.21 49.48
N ASN A 992 28.75 17.33 48.49
CA ASN A 992 28.91 16.71 47.18
C ASN A 992 29.87 17.48 46.25
N GLY A 993 30.51 18.55 46.72
CA GLY A 993 31.51 19.32 45.96
C GLY A 993 30.94 20.29 44.94
N ALA A 994 29.63 20.59 44.97
CA ALA A 994 29.02 21.53 44.05
C ALA A 994 29.29 23.00 44.42
N LEU A 995 29.50 23.28 45.72
CA LEU A 995 29.77 24.61 46.26
C LEU A 995 31.23 24.72 46.74
N GLN A 996 31.82 25.90 46.60
CA GLN A 996 33.20 26.20 46.94
C GLN A 996 33.30 26.73 48.38
N GLY A 997 34.17 26.17 49.20
CA GLY A 997 34.44 26.68 50.54
C GLY A 997 35.01 25.58 51.45
N THR A 998 35.86 25.95 52.40
CA THR A 998 36.38 25.01 53.41
C THR A 998 35.43 24.81 54.58
N SER A 999 34.46 25.72 54.75
CA SER A 999 33.35 25.63 55.69
C SER A 999 32.04 25.99 54.99
N ALA A 1000 30.90 25.59 55.58
CA ALA A 1000 29.57 25.91 55.04
C ALA A 1000 29.34 27.43 54.89
N ASP A 1001 29.79 28.23 55.87
CA ASP A 1001 29.64 29.69 55.86
C ASP A 1001 30.40 30.39 54.71
N GLN A 1002 31.47 29.76 54.20
CA GLN A 1002 32.18 30.23 53.00
C GLN A 1002 31.46 29.81 51.71
N ALA A 1003 30.71 28.70 51.76
CA ALA A 1003 30.08 28.08 50.59
C ALA A 1003 28.70 28.65 50.28
N PHE A 1004 27.90 28.95 51.30
CA PHE A 1004 26.59 29.54 51.12
C PHE A 1004 26.11 30.32 52.35
N THR A 1005 25.12 31.17 52.15
CA THR A 1005 24.42 31.91 53.21
C THR A 1005 22.92 31.85 52.97
N VAL A 1006 22.15 31.65 54.05
CA VAL A 1006 20.68 31.66 54.01
C VAL A 1006 20.19 32.62 55.09
N LYS A 1007 19.56 33.72 54.66
CA LYS A 1007 19.00 34.73 55.56
C LYS A 1007 17.50 34.84 55.36
N CYS A 1008 16.74 34.59 56.42
CA CYS A 1008 15.30 34.77 56.46
C CYS A 1008 14.94 35.17 57.89
N ASP A 1009 14.91 36.48 58.12
CA ASP A 1009 14.67 37.12 59.41
C ASP A 1009 14.34 38.62 59.19
N ARG A 1010 14.23 39.38 60.28
CA ARG A 1010 13.98 40.83 60.24
C ARG A 1010 15.06 41.67 59.52
N SER A 1011 16.22 41.10 59.18
CA SER A 1011 17.24 41.79 58.39
C SER A 1011 16.95 41.77 56.88
N THR A 1012 16.13 40.82 56.41
CA THR A 1012 15.73 40.70 55.00
C THR A 1012 14.34 41.26 54.72
N MET A 1013 13.56 41.58 55.75
CA MET A 1013 12.15 41.99 55.64
C MET A 1013 11.85 43.21 56.52
N THR A 1014 11.11 44.18 55.98
CA THR A 1014 10.57 45.30 56.75
C THR A 1014 9.19 44.94 57.34
N GLN A 1015 8.69 45.73 58.31
CA GLN A 1015 7.32 45.52 58.82
C GLN A 1015 6.28 45.66 57.70
N THR A 1016 6.50 46.60 56.77
CA THR A 1016 5.67 46.77 55.58
C THR A 1016 5.65 45.53 54.69
N ASP A 1017 6.77 44.80 54.55
CA ASP A 1017 6.79 43.55 53.79
C ASP A 1017 5.91 42.48 54.45
N ILE A 1018 6.02 42.34 55.78
CA ILE A 1018 5.24 41.37 56.56
C ILE A 1018 3.75 41.70 56.51
N ASP A 1019 3.39 42.99 56.68
CA ASP A 1019 2.00 43.46 56.63
C ASP A 1019 1.37 43.25 55.24
N ASN A 1020 2.19 43.30 54.18
CA ASN A 1020 1.78 42.98 52.81
C ASN A 1020 1.86 41.47 52.49
N GLY A 1021 2.13 40.62 53.48
CA GLY A 1021 2.23 39.16 53.32
C GLY A 1021 3.44 38.69 52.51
N ARG A 1022 4.50 39.52 52.41
CA ARG A 1022 5.75 39.16 51.72
C ARG A 1022 6.73 38.52 52.70
N LEU A 1023 7.29 37.39 52.30
CA LEU A 1023 8.41 36.73 52.96
C LEU A 1023 9.62 36.77 52.02
N ILE A 1024 10.74 37.34 52.48
CA ILE A 1024 11.96 37.48 51.69
C ILE A 1024 13.07 36.64 52.31
N CYS A 1025 13.46 35.57 51.62
CA CYS A 1025 14.62 34.75 51.95
C CYS A 1025 15.75 35.04 50.97
N VAL A 1026 16.89 35.51 51.47
CA VAL A 1026 18.09 35.79 50.67
C VAL A 1026 19.03 34.59 50.75
N VAL A 1027 19.32 33.99 49.60
CA VAL A 1027 20.24 32.86 49.47
C VAL A 1027 21.44 33.27 48.64
N GLY A 1028 22.64 33.19 49.22
CA GLY A 1028 23.90 33.37 48.51
C GLY A 1028 24.63 32.04 48.39
N VAL A 1029 25.21 31.75 47.23
CA VAL A 1029 25.97 30.51 46.98
C VAL A 1029 27.27 30.81 46.24
N ALA A 1030 28.34 30.12 46.61
CA ALA A 1030 29.64 30.17 45.94
C ALA A 1030 29.79 28.93 45.05
N ALA A 1031 29.50 29.05 43.76
CA ALA A 1031 29.62 27.94 42.82
C ALA A 1031 31.09 27.62 42.50
N VAL A 1032 31.43 26.33 42.39
CA VAL A 1032 32.76 25.89 41.96
C VAL A 1032 32.99 26.26 40.49
N LYS A 1033 34.00 27.08 40.22
CA LYS A 1033 34.41 27.45 38.86
C LYS A 1033 35.40 26.42 38.29
N PRO A 1034 35.28 26.01 37.01
CA PRO A 1034 36.18 25.01 36.42
C PRO A 1034 37.60 25.57 36.19
N ALA A 1035 38.61 24.72 36.36
CA ALA A 1035 40.00 25.04 36.01
C ALA A 1035 40.22 24.93 34.48
N GLU A 1036 40.01 26.04 33.76
CA GLU A 1036 40.19 26.13 32.30
C GLU A 1036 41.66 26.28 31.87
N PHE A 1037 42.50 26.90 32.70
CA PHE A 1037 43.92 27.15 32.43
C PHE A 1037 44.80 26.55 33.52
N VAL A 1038 45.77 25.73 33.12
CA VAL A 1038 46.84 25.22 34.01
C VAL A 1038 48.14 25.88 33.57
N ILE A 1039 48.64 26.81 34.38
CA ILE A 1039 49.89 27.53 34.10
C ILE A 1039 50.99 26.95 34.98
N ILE A 1040 51.91 26.19 34.37
CA ILE A 1040 53.11 25.67 35.05
C ILE A 1040 54.25 26.66 34.80
N ARG A 1041 54.69 27.37 35.85
CA ARG A 1041 55.82 28.29 35.79
C ARG A 1041 57.07 27.56 36.26
N ILE A 1042 58.04 27.36 35.36
CA ILE A 1042 59.33 26.75 35.67
C ILE A 1042 60.38 27.85 35.77
N GLY A 1043 60.99 27.99 36.95
CA GLY A 1043 62.08 28.93 37.21
C GLY A 1043 63.40 28.18 37.42
N LEU A 1044 64.50 28.75 36.94
CA LEU A 1044 65.84 28.24 37.22
C LEU A 1044 66.22 28.65 38.65
N LYS A 1045 66.36 27.69 39.57
CA LYS A 1045 66.82 27.95 40.94
C LYS A 1045 68.34 28.00 40.96
N ALA A 1046 68.94 29.11 41.38
CA ALA A 1046 70.37 29.15 41.68
C ALA A 1046 70.66 28.25 42.89
N ALA A 1047 71.67 27.38 42.79
CA ALA A 1047 72.06 26.49 43.88
C ALA A 1047 72.60 27.31 45.05
N THR A 1048 71.82 27.46 46.12
CA THR A 1048 72.32 27.92 47.41
C THR A 1048 72.96 26.72 48.11
N THR A 1049 74.28 26.74 48.24
CA THR A 1049 75.01 25.92 49.22
C THR A 1049 74.83 26.52 50.60
N GLU A 1050 74.00 25.92 51.43
CA GLU A 1050 74.12 26.01 52.90
C GLU A 1050 73.87 24.62 53.52
N GLU A 1051 74.67 24.36 54.55
CA GLU A 1051 74.85 23.13 55.35
C GLU A 1051 73.62 22.69 56.14
#